data_AF-A0A397JJ11-F1
#
_entry.id   AF-A0A397JJ11-F1
#
_cell.length_a   1.000
_cell.length_b   1.000
_cell.length_c   1.000
_cell.angle_alpha   90.00
_cell.angle_beta   90.00
_cell.angle_gamma   90.00
#
_symmetry.space_group_name_H-M   'P 1'
#
loop_
_entity.id
_entity.type
_entity.pdbx_description
1 polymer ?
#
loop_
_entity_poly.entity_id
_entity_poly.type
_entity_poly.pdbx_seq_one_letter_code
_entity_poly.pdbx_strand_id
1 'polypeptide(L)'
;MTDKQAYYIIIRILLPRIEYRMMNSYLNSSTCKRLTAKYSQTFKNLVQVTRTVPNSAIRHPGIYNLKSISELQNESQINGLIHRLNDAGSVGTSTFICLKDIQLLNWEPTNILINDKIKLNANNNLSGQILNIAHSLGINFQGPRIQELFQWKGGNFSIKVVLNNDKLYKSSVKSLRHRYLLFLDQIIDTHNNIILKWPMIGVFTNVSRGKQPNWYKLIDNMIVDPTNPPKLSSSWSSNTYIDSHYLWTQPLNKKCSVKDWVGYFDPVESTYIWGYITYKLNYNTDTDTTFKINHYTENQSEQFSLLPCLGYNKSEFNTNNNTSCSFSISSDLVPVAITGFMKLKGAQWKFKLPCPQLLSSFSCGVSSWPSSSHAEVIAIFTALLTAPSQCKVKINTDSQTCIDTFKHITTRSLTIRQWLRINNYLVWLRILETINTKSLLVLLFKVKAHSGVTFNEQADRLAKDALNLEPIQFNIIDTGPLSAIPTWDKFSVNINTRNFIKQMHKYINLYTWKSQNRIKKLLTDDPLDQSSSDWKLAWKLFSIRNYYISIKQSNKHTFLFKLIHNELPTLDCLAIRQPKVYSSFTICPLCHLTEENIEHLFLCPQTENQRLQLWNKAISYTTSLLQKSLENNHKYPVIKNDLYTTITSIANNITSDTPSLIKFTSGFIQPDYITTIKQVIGSFNKSRNILNTWSNYFRKSFFKNIWRLQCKVLIEAEKHHGITNRMKRKRDRK
;
A
#
# COMPACT_ATOMS: atom_id res chain seq x y z
N MET A 1 4.78 1.02 -39.54
CA MET A 1 3.98 0.45 -38.44
C MET A 1 3.30 1.59 -37.69
N THR A 2 2.03 1.44 -37.31
CA THR A 2 1.31 2.46 -36.53
C THR A 2 1.53 2.32 -35.02
N ASP A 3 1.17 3.36 -34.28
CA ASP A 3 1.09 3.37 -32.83
C ASP A 3 0.24 2.23 -32.25
N LYS A 4 -0.94 1.96 -32.82
CA LYS A 4 -1.79 0.81 -32.44
C LYS A 4 -1.09 -0.54 -32.61
N GLN A 5 -0.40 -0.76 -33.72
CA GLN A 5 0.31 -2.00 -34.00
C GLN A 5 1.49 -2.18 -33.03
N ALA A 6 2.30 -1.14 -32.83
CA ALA A 6 3.42 -1.15 -31.89
C ALA A 6 2.95 -1.42 -30.45
N TYR A 7 1.86 -0.76 -30.04
CA TYR A 7 1.23 -0.95 -28.73
C TYR A 7 0.74 -2.39 -28.56
N TYR A 8 0.06 -2.94 -29.57
CA TYR A 8 -0.44 -4.31 -29.55
C TYR A 8 0.69 -5.31 -29.35
N ILE A 9 1.79 -5.21 -30.12
CA ILE A 9 2.93 -6.13 -29.99
C ILE A 9 3.50 -6.09 -28.57
N ILE A 10 3.70 -4.90 -28.01
CA ILE A 10 4.26 -4.78 -26.66
C ILE A 10 3.28 -5.36 -25.64
N ILE A 11 2.02 -4.95 -25.66
CA ILE A 11 1.06 -5.23 -24.59
C ILE A 11 0.46 -6.64 -24.67
N ARG A 12 0.26 -7.18 -25.87
CA ARG A 12 -0.38 -8.48 -26.09
C ARG A 12 0.60 -9.62 -26.35
N ILE A 13 1.86 -9.32 -26.70
CA ILE A 13 2.87 -10.35 -27.00
C ILE A 13 4.05 -10.27 -26.02
N LEU A 14 4.75 -9.13 -25.98
CA LEU A 14 5.98 -9.00 -25.20
C LEU A 14 5.73 -9.06 -23.69
N LEU A 15 4.85 -8.19 -23.17
CA LEU A 15 4.61 -8.08 -21.73
C LEU A 15 4.02 -9.36 -21.11
N PRO A 16 3.08 -10.09 -21.75
CA PRO A 16 2.61 -11.37 -21.24
C PRO A 16 3.71 -12.43 -21.17
N ARG A 17 4.62 -12.48 -22.16
CA ARG A 17 5.78 -13.39 -22.13
C ARG A 17 6.75 -13.05 -21.00
N ILE A 18 6.96 -11.76 -20.73
CA ILE A 18 7.78 -11.31 -19.60
C ILE A 18 7.08 -11.66 -18.28
N GLU A 19 5.78 -11.38 -18.14
CA GLU A 19 4.99 -11.71 -16.95
C GLU A 19 5.06 -13.20 -16.61
N TYR A 20 4.92 -14.07 -17.61
CA TYR A 20 5.07 -15.52 -17.43
C TYR A 20 6.46 -15.92 -16.90
N ARG A 21 7.54 -15.36 -17.47
CA ARG A 21 8.91 -15.65 -17.02
C ARG A 21 9.23 -15.11 -15.61
N MET A 22 8.57 -14.02 -15.19
CA MET A 22 8.73 -13.42 -13.87
C MET A 22 7.92 -14.11 -12.76
N MET A 23 7.11 -15.13 -13.06
CA MET A 23 6.31 -15.80 -12.03
C MET A 23 7.17 -16.40 -10.92
N ASN A 24 8.35 -16.93 -11.27
CA ASN A 24 9.28 -17.58 -10.35
C ASN A 24 10.61 -16.82 -10.20
N SER A 25 10.71 -15.60 -10.72
CA SER A 25 11.94 -14.82 -10.66
C SER A 25 11.65 -13.36 -10.33
N TYR A 26 12.45 -12.79 -9.44
CA TYR A 26 12.34 -11.40 -9.05
C TYR A 26 13.34 -10.55 -9.83
N LEU A 27 12.86 -9.49 -10.47
CA LEU A 27 13.70 -8.49 -11.10
C LEU A 27 13.82 -7.27 -10.19
N ASN A 28 15.06 -6.89 -9.88
CA ASN A 28 15.34 -5.67 -9.14
C ASN A 28 14.95 -4.40 -9.95
N SER A 29 14.78 -3.28 -9.25
CA SER A 29 14.31 -2.02 -9.85
C SER A 29 15.18 -1.54 -11.02
N SER A 30 16.50 -1.68 -10.93
CA SER A 30 17.44 -1.31 -11.99
C SER A 30 17.25 -2.15 -13.25
N THR A 31 17.05 -3.46 -13.10
CA THR A 31 16.81 -4.37 -14.24
C THR A 31 15.47 -4.07 -14.88
N CYS A 32 14.41 -3.89 -14.09
CA CYS A 32 13.10 -3.46 -14.58
C CYS A 32 13.19 -2.17 -15.38
N LYS A 33 13.87 -1.14 -14.85
CA LYS A 33 14.07 0.15 -15.55
C LYS A 33 14.83 -0.02 -16.87
N ARG A 34 15.92 -0.79 -16.87
CA ARG A 34 16.73 -1.06 -18.07
C ARG A 34 15.94 -1.77 -19.17
N LEU A 35 15.20 -2.81 -18.82
CA LEU A 35 14.38 -3.56 -19.78
C LEU A 35 13.20 -2.72 -20.28
N THR A 36 12.53 -1.98 -19.39
CA THR A 36 11.46 -1.05 -19.78
C THR A 36 11.95 0.04 -20.72
N ALA A 37 13.15 0.58 -20.49
CA ALA A 37 13.73 1.59 -21.37
C ALA A 37 13.93 1.08 -22.80
N LYS A 38 14.31 -0.20 -22.98
CA LYS A 38 14.51 -0.79 -24.32
C LYS A 38 13.24 -0.73 -25.17
N TYR A 39 12.15 -1.35 -24.73
CA TYR A 39 10.92 -1.34 -25.55
C TYR A 39 10.25 0.04 -25.55
N SER A 40 10.37 0.85 -24.49
CA SER A 40 9.81 2.20 -24.48
C SER A 40 10.50 3.09 -25.52
N GLN A 41 11.82 2.97 -25.67
CA GLN A 41 12.56 3.72 -26.68
C GLN A 41 12.19 3.26 -28.10
N THR A 42 12.08 1.94 -28.31
CA THR A 42 11.61 1.40 -29.59
C THR A 42 10.20 1.89 -29.89
N PHE A 43 9.30 1.87 -28.92
CA PHE A 43 7.94 2.40 -29.05
C PHE A 43 7.95 3.90 -29.44
N LYS A 44 8.72 4.73 -28.72
CA LYS A 44 8.87 6.16 -29.03
C LYS A 44 9.30 6.41 -30.47
N ASN A 45 10.32 5.67 -30.92
CA ASN A 45 10.84 5.78 -32.29
C ASN A 45 9.76 5.40 -33.33
N LEU A 46 9.02 4.33 -33.07
CA LEU A 46 7.96 3.84 -33.97
C LEU A 46 6.80 4.81 -34.11
N VAL A 47 6.42 5.50 -33.01
CA VAL A 47 5.35 6.51 -33.02
C VAL A 47 5.85 7.93 -33.35
N GLN A 48 7.11 8.04 -33.77
CA GLN A 48 7.79 9.27 -34.20
C GLN A 48 7.76 10.38 -33.14
N VAL A 49 7.77 10.02 -31.86
CA VAL A 49 7.92 10.96 -30.76
C VAL A 49 9.38 11.04 -30.33
N THR A 50 9.77 12.22 -29.84
CA THR A 50 11.15 12.53 -29.48
C THR A 50 11.61 11.74 -28.25
N ARG A 51 12.92 11.50 -28.13
CA ARG A 51 13.48 10.79 -26.96
C ARG A 51 13.24 11.53 -25.65
N THR A 52 13.23 12.86 -25.72
CA THR A 52 13.01 13.80 -24.60
C THR A 52 11.62 13.71 -23.99
N VAL A 53 10.66 13.09 -24.70
CA VAL A 53 9.32 12.82 -24.18
C VAL A 53 9.43 12.06 -22.88
N PRO A 54 8.76 12.53 -21.83
CA PRO A 54 8.84 11.87 -20.54
C PRO A 54 8.17 10.49 -20.57
N ASN A 55 8.73 9.54 -19.81
CA ASN A 55 8.19 8.19 -19.77
C ASN A 55 6.77 8.14 -19.15
N SER A 56 6.43 9.05 -18.23
CA SER A 56 5.09 9.12 -17.64
C SER A 56 4.00 9.50 -18.66
N ALA A 57 4.33 10.26 -19.72
CA ALA A 57 3.39 10.54 -20.81
C ALA A 57 2.95 9.27 -21.56
N ILE A 58 3.89 8.33 -21.74
CA ILE A 58 3.61 7.06 -22.42
C ILE A 58 2.90 6.09 -21.48
N ARG A 59 3.23 6.13 -20.20
CA ARG A 59 2.55 5.33 -19.17
C ARG A 59 1.17 5.88 -18.79
N HIS A 60 0.89 7.13 -19.15
CA HIS A 60 -0.35 7.79 -18.77
C HIS A 60 -1.57 6.99 -19.25
N PRO A 61 -2.53 6.69 -18.36
CA PRO A 61 -3.64 5.79 -18.67
C PRO A 61 -4.64 6.34 -19.69
N GLY A 62 -4.72 7.66 -19.83
CA GLY A 62 -5.54 8.34 -20.84
C GLY A 62 -4.87 8.49 -22.21
N ILE A 63 -3.59 8.13 -22.36
CA ILE A 63 -2.83 8.30 -23.62
C ILE A 63 -2.51 6.93 -24.24
N TYR A 64 -1.33 6.38 -23.93
CA TYR A 64 -0.88 5.09 -24.42
C TYR A 64 -1.06 3.98 -23.38
N ASN A 65 -0.99 4.27 -22.07
CA ASN A 65 -1.08 3.27 -21.01
C ASN A 65 -0.04 2.13 -21.16
N LEU A 66 1.17 2.46 -21.63
CA LEU A 66 2.23 1.48 -21.83
C LEU A 66 2.86 1.10 -20.50
N LYS A 67 2.46 -0.05 -19.95
CA LYS A 67 2.91 -0.51 -18.63
C LYS A 67 4.41 -0.70 -18.55
N SER A 68 4.99 -0.40 -17.39
CA SER A 68 6.37 -0.78 -17.06
C SER A 68 6.47 -2.24 -16.61
N ILE A 69 7.67 -2.83 -16.67
CA ILE A 69 7.91 -4.20 -16.17
C ILE A 69 7.75 -4.24 -14.66
N SER A 70 8.11 -3.16 -13.95
CA SER A 70 7.89 -3.06 -12.51
C SER A 70 6.40 -3.10 -12.17
N GLU A 71 5.55 -2.37 -12.91
CA GLU A 71 4.10 -2.41 -12.71
C GLU A 71 3.54 -3.82 -12.94
N LEU A 72 3.97 -4.50 -14.01
CA LEU A 72 3.56 -5.88 -14.28
C LEU A 72 4.01 -6.86 -13.20
N GLN A 73 5.26 -6.72 -12.72
CA GLN A 73 5.80 -7.54 -11.64
C GLN A 73 4.98 -7.35 -10.37
N ASN A 74 4.71 -6.11 -9.97
CA ASN A 74 3.92 -5.80 -8.79
C ASN A 74 2.50 -6.38 -8.89
N GLU A 75 1.82 -6.15 -10.03
CA GLU A 75 0.47 -6.67 -10.28
C GLU A 75 0.39 -8.20 -10.20
N SER A 76 1.38 -8.89 -10.76
CA SER A 76 1.39 -10.36 -10.84
C SER A 76 1.84 -11.00 -9.53
N GLN A 77 2.97 -10.54 -8.98
CA GLN A 77 3.61 -11.19 -7.84
C GLN A 77 2.89 -10.92 -6.52
N ILE A 78 2.40 -9.70 -6.27
CA ILE A 78 1.62 -9.41 -5.05
C ILE A 78 0.31 -10.20 -5.07
N ASN A 79 -0.39 -10.22 -6.21
CA ASN A 79 -1.59 -11.04 -6.37
C ASN A 79 -1.29 -12.54 -6.18
N GLY A 80 -0.13 -13.01 -6.69
CA GLY A 80 0.34 -14.37 -6.46
C GLY A 80 0.66 -14.67 -5.00
N LEU A 81 1.28 -13.74 -4.27
CA LEU A 81 1.56 -13.88 -2.84
C LEU A 81 0.27 -14.01 -2.03
N ILE A 82 -0.75 -13.20 -2.31
CA ILE A 82 -2.06 -13.30 -1.64
C ILE A 82 -2.70 -14.66 -1.85
N HIS A 83 -2.65 -15.18 -3.08
CA HIS A 83 -3.15 -16.52 -3.36
C HIS A 83 -2.39 -17.60 -2.57
N ARG A 84 -1.07 -17.48 -2.43
CA ARG A 84 -0.26 -18.42 -1.65
C ARG A 84 -0.49 -18.30 -0.15
N LEU A 85 -0.60 -17.09 0.39
CA LEU A 85 -0.89 -16.86 1.81
C LEU A 85 -2.24 -17.43 2.25
N ASN A 86 -3.19 -17.52 1.31
CA ASN A 86 -4.48 -18.14 1.56
C ASN A 86 -4.56 -19.60 1.04
N ASP A 87 -3.49 -20.19 0.54
CA ASP A 87 -3.51 -21.58 0.14
C ASP A 87 -3.50 -22.49 1.38
N ALA A 88 -4.42 -23.46 1.45
CA ALA A 88 -4.49 -24.40 2.58
C ALA A 88 -3.52 -25.59 2.43
N GLY A 89 -2.90 -25.75 1.26
CA GLY A 89 -2.00 -26.87 0.96
C GLY A 89 -0.54 -26.58 1.28
N SER A 90 0.35 -27.39 0.69
CA SER A 90 1.80 -27.30 0.88
C SER A 90 2.41 -25.98 0.39
N VAL A 91 1.79 -25.35 -0.61
CA VAL A 91 2.24 -24.05 -1.15
C VAL A 91 2.03 -22.93 -0.12
N GLY A 92 0.90 -22.94 0.58
CA GLY A 92 0.65 -21.98 1.66
C GLY A 92 1.58 -22.21 2.85
N THR A 93 1.70 -23.45 3.32
CA THR A 93 2.60 -23.81 4.43
C THR A 93 4.04 -23.44 4.13
N SER A 94 4.58 -23.78 2.96
CA SER A 94 5.94 -23.40 2.56
C SER A 94 6.11 -21.88 2.43
N THR A 95 5.07 -21.15 2.00
CA THR A 95 5.12 -19.67 1.94
C THR A 95 5.20 -19.06 3.34
N PHE A 96 4.42 -19.57 4.30
CA PHE A 96 4.50 -19.12 5.69
C PHE A 96 5.84 -19.45 6.34
N ILE A 97 6.38 -20.65 6.13
CA ILE A 97 7.73 -21.03 6.59
C ILE A 97 8.78 -20.07 6.02
N CYS A 98 8.80 -19.87 4.69
CA CYS A 98 9.71 -18.94 4.03
C CYS A 98 9.66 -17.53 4.61
N LEU A 99 8.47 -17.04 4.94
CA LEU A 99 8.28 -15.70 5.52
C LEU A 99 8.69 -15.66 6.99
N LYS A 100 8.42 -16.71 7.76
CA LYS A 100 8.87 -16.83 9.15
C LYS A 100 10.40 -16.88 9.21
N ASP A 101 11.03 -17.61 8.30
CA ASP A 101 12.48 -17.62 8.14
C ASP A 101 13.01 -16.22 7.86
N ILE A 102 12.34 -15.41 7.04
CA ILE A 102 12.73 -14.00 6.82
C ILE A 102 12.62 -13.18 8.10
N GLN A 103 11.54 -13.34 8.88
CA GLN A 103 11.38 -12.67 10.17
C GLN A 103 12.54 -13.04 11.12
N LEU A 104 12.89 -14.33 11.20
CA LEU A 104 14.01 -14.84 12.01
C LEU A 104 15.38 -14.39 11.49
N LEU A 105 15.59 -14.36 10.18
CA LEU A 105 16.84 -13.93 9.55
C LEU A 105 17.12 -12.45 9.83
N ASN A 106 16.08 -11.62 9.80
CA ASN A 106 16.15 -10.20 10.17
C ASN A 106 16.01 -9.97 11.68
N TRP A 107 15.71 -11.03 12.44
CA TRP A 107 15.42 -11.01 13.86
C TRP A 107 14.36 -9.96 14.22
N GLU A 108 13.33 -9.83 13.38
CA GLU A 108 12.38 -8.73 13.47
C GLU A 108 11.34 -8.98 14.59
N PRO A 109 11.23 -8.08 15.59
CA PRO A 109 10.35 -8.25 16.74
C PRO A 109 8.87 -7.96 16.43
N THR A 110 8.57 -7.37 15.28
CA THR A 110 7.19 -7.08 14.89
C THR A 110 6.72 -8.03 13.79
N ASN A 111 5.41 -8.14 13.63
CA ASN A 111 4.80 -8.94 12.58
C ASN A 111 5.13 -8.35 11.19
N ILE A 112 6.00 -9.04 10.44
CA ILE A 112 6.50 -8.57 9.15
C ILE A 112 5.41 -8.45 8.07
N LEU A 113 4.26 -9.11 8.24
CA LEU A 113 3.15 -9.03 7.29
C LEU A 113 2.23 -7.83 7.54
N ILE A 114 2.23 -7.29 8.76
CA ILE A 114 1.38 -6.17 9.17
C ILE A 114 2.15 -4.84 9.17
N ASN A 115 3.45 -4.87 9.50
CA ASN A 115 4.26 -3.67 9.63
C ASN A 115 5.05 -3.37 8.34
N ASP A 116 4.55 -2.42 7.55
CA ASP A 116 5.16 -1.96 6.28
C ASP A 116 6.37 -1.05 6.43
N LYS A 117 6.65 -0.54 7.65
CA LYS A 117 7.78 0.39 7.88
C LYS A 117 9.15 -0.30 7.84
N ILE A 118 9.18 -1.62 7.71
CA ILE A 118 10.40 -2.41 7.78
C ILE A 118 10.87 -2.81 6.39
N LYS A 119 12.13 -2.50 6.11
CA LYS A 119 12.82 -3.03 4.94
C LYS A 119 13.58 -4.30 5.31
N LEU A 120 13.05 -5.44 4.90
CA LEU A 120 13.62 -6.75 5.19
C LEU A 120 14.80 -7.06 4.24
N ASN A 121 15.87 -7.63 4.78
CA ASN A 121 16.87 -8.31 3.96
C ASN A 121 16.30 -9.65 3.50
N ALA A 122 15.86 -9.68 2.24
CA ALA A 122 15.22 -10.84 1.61
C ALA A 122 16.05 -11.38 0.43
N ASN A 123 17.38 -11.25 0.50
CA ASN A 123 18.26 -11.79 -0.53
C ASN A 123 17.98 -13.30 -0.71
N ASN A 124 17.77 -13.72 -1.95
CA ASN A 124 17.45 -15.10 -2.34
C ASN A 124 16.10 -15.66 -1.85
N ASN A 125 15.21 -14.85 -1.26
CA ASN A 125 13.86 -15.28 -0.89
C ASN A 125 12.79 -14.49 -1.65
N LEU A 126 12.14 -15.17 -2.61
CA LEU A 126 11.13 -14.58 -3.47
C LEU A 126 9.94 -14.02 -2.65
N SER A 127 9.45 -14.74 -1.64
CA SER A 127 8.32 -14.28 -0.82
C SER A 127 8.65 -12.99 -0.07
N GLY A 128 9.85 -12.86 0.48
CA GLY A 128 10.28 -11.63 1.15
C GLY A 128 10.52 -10.47 0.20
N GLN A 129 11.03 -10.74 -1.00
CA GLN A 129 11.18 -9.72 -2.03
C GLN A 129 9.82 -9.18 -2.49
N ILE A 130 8.83 -10.06 -2.64
CA ILE A 130 7.46 -9.67 -2.98
C ILE A 130 6.82 -8.89 -1.81
N LEU A 131 7.03 -9.33 -0.57
CA LEU A 131 6.54 -8.64 0.62
C LEU A 131 7.11 -7.21 0.73
N ASN A 132 8.41 -7.03 0.51
CA ASN A 132 9.03 -5.70 0.45
C ASN A 132 8.40 -4.80 -0.63
N ILE A 133 8.01 -5.36 -1.79
CA ILE A 133 7.28 -4.59 -2.81
C ILE A 133 5.89 -4.22 -2.31
N ALA A 134 5.14 -5.17 -1.73
CA ALA A 134 3.81 -4.91 -1.19
C ALA A 134 3.85 -3.76 -0.18
N HIS A 135 4.79 -3.81 0.77
CA HIS A 135 5.04 -2.75 1.75
C HIS A 135 5.44 -1.42 1.13
N SER A 136 6.22 -1.41 0.05
CA SER A 136 6.55 -0.17 -0.67
C SER A 136 5.34 0.50 -1.32
N LEU A 137 4.24 -0.24 -1.49
CA LEU A 137 2.93 0.27 -1.93
C LEU A 137 1.96 0.49 -0.75
N GLY A 138 2.38 0.27 0.50
CA GLY A 138 1.54 0.33 1.69
C GLY A 138 0.55 -0.83 1.82
N ILE A 139 0.80 -1.95 1.15
CA ILE A 139 -0.06 -3.15 1.19
C ILE A 139 0.45 -4.09 2.28
N ASN A 140 -0.38 -4.28 3.29
CA ASN A 140 -0.16 -5.19 4.42
C ASN A 140 -1.08 -6.41 4.34
N PHE A 141 -0.88 -7.40 5.22
CA PHE A 141 -1.70 -8.59 5.30
C PHE A 141 -2.08 -8.88 6.75
N GLN A 142 -3.38 -9.01 7.00
CA GLN A 142 -3.95 -9.29 8.32
C GLN A 142 -4.73 -10.60 8.30
N GLY A 143 -4.85 -11.25 9.46
CA GLY A 143 -5.66 -12.45 9.62
C GLY A 143 -5.27 -13.21 10.89
N PRO A 144 -6.16 -14.05 11.45
CA PRO A 144 -5.93 -14.72 12.73
C PRO A 144 -4.67 -15.60 12.69
N ARG A 145 -4.50 -16.35 11.60
CA ARG A 145 -3.32 -17.21 11.37
C ARG A 145 -2.02 -16.40 11.24
N ILE A 146 -2.08 -15.23 10.59
CA ILE A 146 -0.92 -14.32 10.49
C ILE A 146 -0.55 -13.82 11.88
N GLN A 147 -1.53 -13.44 12.69
CA GLN A 147 -1.29 -12.94 14.04
C GLN A 147 -0.72 -14.06 14.92
N GLU A 148 -1.28 -15.26 14.87
CA GLU A 148 -0.78 -16.41 15.61
C GLU A 148 0.66 -16.79 15.26
N LEU A 149 1.02 -16.81 13.97
CA LEU A 149 2.33 -17.30 13.51
C LEU A 149 3.45 -16.25 13.58
N PHE A 150 3.13 -14.98 13.37
CA PHE A 150 4.14 -13.91 13.22
C PHE A 150 4.22 -12.97 14.42
N GLN A 151 3.23 -12.99 15.32
CA GLN A 151 3.34 -12.30 16.60
C GLN A 151 4.19 -13.14 17.55
N TRP A 152 5.17 -12.51 18.18
CA TRP A 152 5.96 -13.13 19.24
C TRP A 152 5.12 -13.24 20.51
N LYS A 153 5.21 -14.38 21.20
CA LYS A 153 4.58 -14.60 22.50
C LYS A 153 5.63 -14.28 23.58
N GLY A 154 5.34 -13.29 24.42
CA GLY A 154 6.22 -12.86 25.51
C GLY A 154 7.18 -11.73 25.12
N GLY A 155 7.13 -10.63 25.88
CA GLY A 155 7.97 -9.44 25.74
C GLY A 155 7.21 -8.18 25.32
N ASN A 156 7.31 -7.11 26.10
CA ASN A 156 6.67 -5.82 25.82
C ASN A 156 7.61 -4.85 25.09
N PHE A 157 8.90 -4.84 25.45
CA PHE A 157 9.86 -3.88 24.94
C PHE A 157 10.93 -4.57 24.09
N SER A 158 10.81 -4.52 22.77
CA SER A 158 11.83 -5.13 21.92
C SER A 158 13.17 -4.40 22.04
N ILE A 159 14.28 -5.14 22.00
CA ILE A 159 15.64 -4.57 22.01
C ILE A 159 15.83 -3.56 20.87
N LYS A 160 15.13 -3.76 19.74
CA LYS A 160 15.12 -2.83 18.60
C LYS A 160 14.57 -1.45 18.99
N VAL A 161 13.47 -1.44 19.74
CA VAL A 161 12.82 -0.21 20.21
C VAL A 161 13.70 0.48 21.24
N VAL A 162 14.27 -0.25 22.20
CA VAL A 162 15.15 0.30 23.25
C VAL A 162 16.39 0.97 22.64
N LEU A 163 17.05 0.31 21.69
CA LEU A 163 18.24 0.88 21.02
C LEU A 163 17.92 2.13 20.20
N ASN A 164 16.66 2.31 19.78
CA ASN A 164 16.17 3.42 18.97
C ASN A 164 17.06 3.77 17.75
N ASN A 165 17.75 2.77 17.19
CA ASN A 165 18.69 2.97 16.09
C ASN A 165 18.75 1.73 15.20
N ASP A 166 18.12 1.85 14.03
CA ASP A 166 17.90 0.75 13.10
C ASP A 166 19.23 0.19 12.51
N LYS A 167 20.25 1.04 12.35
CA LYS A 167 21.58 0.62 11.87
C LYS A 167 22.32 -0.19 12.93
N LEU A 168 22.32 0.31 14.17
CA LEU A 168 22.94 -0.39 15.31
C LEU A 168 22.23 -1.72 15.57
N TYR A 169 20.91 -1.75 15.53
CA TYR A 169 20.13 -2.98 15.66
C TYR A 169 20.54 -4.01 14.61
N LYS A 170 20.55 -3.63 13.32
CA LYS A 170 20.95 -4.51 12.21
C LYS A 170 22.37 -5.07 12.38
N SER A 171 23.31 -4.28 12.89
CA SER A 171 24.67 -4.77 13.19
C SER A 171 24.71 -5.78 14.36
N SER A 172 23.73 -5.71 15.26
CA SER A 172 23.62 -6.52 16.47
C SER A 172 22.82 -7.82 16.28
N VAL A 173 22.00 -7.89 15.22
CA VAL A 173 21.11 -9.04 14.90
C VAL A 173 21.83 -10.39 15.00
N LYS A 174 23.05 -10.52 14.46
CA LYS A 174 23.80 -11.78 14.50
C LYS A 174 24.10 -12.22 15.95
N SER A 175 24.49 -11.27 16.81
CA SER A 175 24.76 -11.51 18.22
C SER A 175 23.49 -11.83 19.02
N LEU A 176 22.42 -11.09 18.76
CA LEU A 176 21.13 -11.25 19.42
C LEU A 176 20.49 -12.60 19.08
N ARG A 177 20.46 -12.94 17.79
CA ARG A 177 19.93 -14.21 17.28
C ARG A 177 20.67 -15.42 17.84
N HIS A 178 21.99 -15.35 17.93
CA HIS A 178 22.79 -16.46 18.49
C HIS A 178 22.47 -16.74 19.96
N ARG A 179 21.92 -15.76 20.68
CA ARG A 179 21.55 -15.85 22.10
C ARG A 179 20.04 -15.89 22.32
N TYR A 180 19.23 -15.94 21.26
CA TYR A 180 17.77 -15.90 21.34
C TYR A 180 17.18 -14.68 22.11
N LEU A 181 17.88 -13.54 22.05
CA LEU A 181 17.48 -12.29 22.74
C LEU A 181 16.77 -11.35 21.77
N LEU A 182 15.49 -11.08 22.02
CA LEU A 182 14.63 -10.24 21.20
C LEU A 182 14.02 -9.08 22.00
N PHE A 183 13.74 -9.28 23.29
CA PHE A 183 13.08 -8.33 24.19
C PHE A 183 13.98 -7.92 25.35
N LEU A 184 13.72 -6.73 25.89
CA LEU A 184 14.36 -6.20 27.09
C LEU A 184 13.98 -7.03 28.32
N ASP A 185 12.74 -7.51 28.36
CA ASP A 185 12.19 -8.40 29.37
C ASP A 185 13.10 -9.62 29.62
N GLN A 186 13.89 -10.03 28.62
CA GLN A 186 14.82 -11.17 28.70
C GLN A 186 16.18 -10.87 29.37
N ILE A 187 16.45 -9.61 29.67
CA ILE A 187 17.75 -9.19 30.25
C ILE A 187 17.58 -8.37 31.54
N ILE A 188 16.38 -8.35 32.11
CA ILE A 188 16.05 -7.77 33.41
C ILE A 188 15.65 -8.88 34.40
N ASP A 189 15.68 -8.59 35.69
CA ASP A 189 15.27 -9.55 36.73
C ASP A 189 13.75 -9.74 36.80
N THR A 190 13.32 -10.76 37.54
CA THR A 190 11.88 -11.11 37.72
C THR A 190 11.07 -10.01 38.41
N HIS A 191 11.73 -9.11 39.15
CA HIS A 191 11.10 -7.99 39.82
C HIS A 191 11.15 -6.69 39.01
N ASN A 192 11.70 -6.71 37.79
CA ASN A 192 11.85 -5.56 36.89
C ASN A 192 12.57 -4.36 37.53
N ASN A 193 13.53 -4.63 38.41
CA ASN A 193 14.27 -3.62 39.17
C ASN A 193 15.72 -3.47 38.73
N ILE A 194 16.34 -4.53 38.20
CA ILE A 194 17.77 -4.54 37.84
C ILE A 194 18.01 -5.17 36.48
N ILE A 195 19.06 -4.71 35.78
CA ILE A 195 19.57 -5.39 34.59
C ILE A 195 20.44 -6.60 34.98
N LEU A 196 20.24 -7.75 34.31
CA LEU A 196 21.03 -8.96 34.55
C LEU A 196 22.45 -8.79 34.03
N LYS A 197 23.46 -9.06 34.86
CA LYS A 197 24.88 -8.98 34.45
C LYS A 197 25.16 -9.86 33.23
N TRP A 198 26.00 -9.39 32.31
CA TRP A 198 26.34 -10.11 31.07
C TRP A 198 26.73 -11.60 31.23
N PRO A 199 27.54 -12.01 32.24
CA PRO A 199 27.84 -13.41 32.44
C PRO A 199 26.62 -14.29 32.74
N MET A 200 25.59 -13.74 33.40
CA MET A 200 24.34 -14.46 33.70
C MET A 200 23.54 -14.72 32.43
N ILE A 201 23.46 -13.74 31.53
CA ILE A 201 22.81 -13.91 30.22
C ILE A 201 23.46 -15.04 29.42
N GLY A 202 24.79 -15.20 29.50
CA GLY A 202 25.49 -16.34 28.90
C GLY A 202 25.02 -17.69 29.44
N VAL A 203 24.76 -17.79 30.75
CA VAL A 203 24.24 -19.00 31.40
C VAL A 203 22.81 -19.31 30.94
N PHE A 204 21.92 -18.30 30.91
CA PHE A 204 20.52 -18.50 30.47
C PHE A 204 20.39 -18.85 28.99
N THR A 205 21.35 -18.41 28.16
CA THR A 205 21.31 -18.60 26.71
C THR A 205 22.10 -19.82 26.23
N ASN A 206 22.75 -20.56 27.14
CA ASN A 206 23.66 -21.68 26.83
C ASN A 206 24.77 -21.30 25.82
N VAL A 207 25.17 -20.03 25.77
CA VAL A 207 26.25 -19.54 24.90
C VAL A 207 27.45 -19.17 25.76
N SER A 208 28.65 -19.60 25.34
CA SER A 208 29.90 -19.38 26.07
C SER A 208 30.08 -17.92 26.53
N ARG A 209 30.69 -17.77 27.71
CA ARG A 209 31.02 -16.48 28.34
C ARG A 209 32.04 -15.75 27.46
N GLY A 210 31.54 -15.02 26.47
CA GLY A 210 32.33 -14.19 25.56
C GLY A 210 32.32 -12.72 25.98
N LYS A 211 33.12 -11.90 25.29
CA LYS A 211 33.19 -10.45 25.50
C LYS A 211 31.80 -9.81 25.43
N GLN A 212 31.51 -8.90 26.36
CA GLN A 212 30.26 -8.14 26.39
C GLN A 212 30.10 -7.34 25.08
N PRO A 213 29.00 -7.54 24.35
CA PRO A 213 28.78 -6.88 23.07
C PRO A 213 28.41 -5.41 23.25
N ASN A 214 28.71 -4.60 22.23
CA ASN A 214 28.48 -3.16 22.29
C ASN A 214 26.99 -2.81 22.47
N TRP A 215 26.08 -3.56 21.83
CA TRP A 215 24.65 -3.31 21.97
C TRP A 215 24.16 -3.44 23.41
N TYR A 216 24.71 -4.37 24.18
CA TYR A 216 24.32 -4.57 25.56
C TYR A 216 24.84 -3.42 26.45
N LYS A 217 26.09 -2.96 26.23
CA LYS A 217 26.63 -1.76 26.90
C LYS A 217 25.78 -0.51 26.65
N LEU A 218 25.28 -0.36 25.43
CA LEU A 218 24.43 0.78 25.08
C LEU A 218 23.08 0.70 25.80
N ILE A 219 22.46 -0.47 25.85
CA ILE A 219 21.20 -0.68 26.58
C ILE A 219 21.40 -0.42 28.07
N ASP A 220 22.45 -0.99 28.66
CA ASP A 220 22.86 -0.79 30.06
C ASP A 220 22.92 0.71 30.40
N ASN A 221 23.66 1.49 29.59
CA ASN A 221 23.75 2.95 29.75
C ASN A 221 22.42 3.70 29.52
N MET A 222 21.46 3.14 28.78
CA MET A 222 20.18 3.79 28.46
C MET A 222 19.10 3.54 29.51
N ILE A 223 19.16 2.42 30.22
CA ILE A 223 18.07 1.98 31.10
C ILE A 223 18.45 1.98 32.59
N VAL A 224 19.74 1.92 32.90
CA VAL A 224 20.24 1.89 34.29
C VAL A 224 20.35 3.30 34.84
N ASP A 225 19.99 3.47 36.11
CA ASP A 225 20.21 4.71 36.85
C ASP A 225 21.72 4.96 37.02
N PRO A 226 22.26 6.06 36.48
CA PRO A 226 23.69 6.38 36.60
C PRO A 226 24.12 6.61 38.06
N THR A 227 23.19 6.91 38.95
CA THR A 227 23.46 7.16 40.38
C THR A 227 23.41 5.89 41.24
N ASN A 228 22.76 4.83 40.79
CA ASN A 228 22.59 3.59 41.57
C ASN A 228 22.58 2.30 40.71
N PRO A 229 23.66 2.02 39.94
CA PRO A 229 23.75 0.79 39.14
C PRO A 229 23.80 -0.46 40.04
N PRO A 230 23.12 -1.57 39.67
CA PRO A 230 22.51 -1.88 38.36
C PRO A 230 21.00 -1.63 38.30
N LYS A 231 20.43 -0.76 39.15
CA LYS A 231 18.99 -0.49 39.17
C LYS A 231 18.52 0.21 37.90
N LEU A 232 17.36 -0.18 37.41
CA LEU A 232 16.70 0.52 36.30
C LEU A 232 16.28 1.93 36.75
N SER A 233 16.35 2.90 35.84
CA SER A 233 15.82 4.24 36.10
C SER A 233 14.31 4.19 36.26
N SER A 234 13.74 5.20 36.93
CA SER A 234 12.30 5.29 37.22
C SER A 234 11.40 5.19 35.98
N SER A 235 11.88 5.67 34.82
CA SER A 235 11.21 5.56 33.51
C SER A 235 11.12 4.13 32.97
N TRP A 236 12.00 3.23 33.40
CA TRP A 236 12.01 1.82 32.98
C TRP A 236 11.48 0.90 34.06
N SER A 237 11.71 1.16 35.36
CA SER A 237 11.20 0.32 36.46
C SER A 237 9.67 0.38 36.62
N SER A 238 9.04 1.49 36.21
CA SER A 238 7.58 1.68 36.28
C SER A 238 6.81 1.04 35.12
N ASN A 239 7.50 0.51 34.11
CA ASN A 239 6.85 -0.12 32.96
C ASN A 239 6.34 -1.52 33.31
N THR A 240 5.28 -1.94 32.63
CA THR A 240 4.81 -3.32 32.70
C THR A 240 5.64 -4.20 31.77
N TYR A 241 6.24 -5.26 32.30
CA TYR A 241 6.96 -6.27 31.52
C TYR A 241 6.18 -7.57 31.54
N ILE A 242 6.33 -8.37 30.49
CA ILE A 242 5.78 -9.73 30.48
C ILE A 242 6.80 -10.62 31.15
N ASP A 243 6.36 -11.41 32.14
CA ASP A 243 7.20 -12.41 32.79
C ASP A 243 7.85 -13.31 31.72
N SER A 244 9.14 -13.08 31.48
CA SER A 244 9.96 -13.96 30.69
C SER A 244 10.04 -15.23 31.51
N HIS A 245 9.28 -16.26 31.11
CA HIS A 245 9.29 -17.58 31.73
C HIS A 245 10.68 -18.21 31.51
N TYR A 246 11.71 -17.68 32.14
CA TYR A 246 12.90 -18.43 32.43
C TYR A 246 12.42 -19.49 33.40
N LEU A 247 12.28 -20.73 32.92
CA LEU A 247 12.33 -21.84 33.86
C LEU A 247 13.68 -21.70 34.56
N TRP A 248 13.64 -21.24 35.81
CA TRP A 248 14.78 -21.22 36.73
C TRP A 248 15.22 -22.64 37.12
N THR A 249 14.84 -23.65 36.34
CA THR A 249 15.19 -25.04 36.56
C THR A 249 16.35 -25.40 35.65
N GLN A 250 17.54 -25.51 36.26
CA GLN A 250 18.57 -26.36 35.70
C GLN A 250 18.57 -27.68 36.48
N PRO A 251 18.69 -28.84 35.81
CA PRO A 251 18.98 -30.09 36.51
C PRO A 251 20.28 -29.92 37.30
N LEU A 252 20.33 -30.48 38.52
CA LEU A 252 21.53 -30.48 39.35
C LEU A 252 22.73 -30.97 38.52
N ASN A 253 23.86 -30.29 38.66
CA ASN A 253 25.04 -30.61 37.88
C ASN A 253 25.57 -31.99 38.31
N LYS A 254 25.65 -32.92 37.35
CA LYS A 254 26.08 -34.32 37.60
C LYS A 254 27.52 -34.44 38.10
N LYS A 255 28.35 -33.39 37.94
CA LYS A 255 29.73 -33.38 38.45
C LYS A 255 29.76 -33.03 39.94
N CYS A 256 30.32 -33.91 40.78
CA CYS A 256 30.46 -33.69 42.22
C CYS A 256 31.32 -32.47 42.59
N SER A 257 32.18 -31.99 41.67
CA SER A 257 33.03 -30.82 41.88
C SER A 257 32.29 -29.48 41.84
N VAL A 258 31.00 -29.46 41.46
CA VAL A 258 30.20 -28.24 41.31
C VAL A 258 29.24 -28.10 42.48
N LYS A 259 29.39 -27.03 43.27
CA LYS A 259 28.52 -26.69 44.40
C LYS A 259 27.30 -25.92 43.88
N ASP A 260 26.16 -26.58 43.74
CA ASP A 260 24.91 -25.96 43.28
C ASP A 260 24.19 -25.29 44.47
N TRP A 261 23.58 -24.13 44.25
CA TRP A 261 22.70 -23.48 45.21
C TRP A 261 21.32 -24.13 45.19
N VAL A 262 20.73 -24.31 46.37
CA VAL A 262 19.44 -24.95 46.61
C VAL A 262 18.64 -24.14 47.64
N GLY A 263 17.33 -24.10 47.47
CA GLY A 263 16.38 -23.55 48.44
C GLY A 263 15.43 -24.65 48.88
N TYR A 264 15.34 -24.89 50.19
CA TYR A 264 14.47 -25.87 50.81
C TYR A 264 13.43 -25.15 51.67
N PHE A 265 12.16 -25.53 51.57
CA PHE A 265 11.11 -25.01 52.46
C PHE A 265 10.99 -25.93 53.66
N ASP A 266 11.22 -25.42 54.87
CA ASP A 266 11.01 -26.17 56.11
C ASP A 266 9.51 -26.08 56.49
N PRO A 267 8.73 -27.17 56.40
CA PRO A 267 7.32 -27.16 56.72
C PRO A 267 7.05 -27.01 58.24
N VAL A 268 8.03 -27.27 59.10
CA VAL A 268 7.89 -27.13 60.56
C VAL A 268 7.99 -25.66 60.98
N GLU A 269 8.93 -24.92 60.40
CA GLU A 269 9.13 -23.50 60.71
C GLU A 269 8.43 -22.54 59.72
N SER A 270 7.88 -23.07 58.62
CA SER A 270 7.27 -22.29 57.53
C SER A 270 8.22 -21.24 56.92
N THR A 271 9.51 -21.53 56.90
CA THR A 271 10.58 -20.64 56.38
C THR A 271 11.36 -21.32 55.26
N TYR A 272 11.98 -20.50 54.39
CA TYR A 272 12.87 -20.99 53.34
C TYR A 272 14.33 -20.99 53.84
N ILE A 273 14.97 -22.14 53.72
CA ILE A 273 16.36 -22.41 54.06
C ILE A 273 17.18 -22.41 52.77
N TRP A 274 18.20 -21.55 52.71
CA TRP A 274 19.06 -21.40 51.54
C TRP A 274 20.43 -22.03 51.78
N GLY A 275 21.03 -22.62 50.76
CA GLY A 275 22.38 -23.14 50.89
C GLY A 275 22.99 -23.64 49.59
N TYR A 276 24.25 -24.04 49.65
CA TYR A 276 24.89 -24.75 48.54
C TYR A 276 25.24 -26.18 48.96
N ILE A 277 25.14 -27.10 47.99
CA ILE A 277 25.47 -28.51 48.19
C ILE A 277 26.98 -28.65 48.35
N THR A 278 27.42 -29.19 49.49
CA THR A 278 28.83 -29.52 49.77
C THR A 278 29.19 -30.95 49.45
N TYR A 279 28.19 -31.85 49.43
CA TYR A 279 28.36 -33.25 49.08
C TYR A 279 27.24 -33.72 48.15
N LYS A 280 27.62 -34.31 47.01
CA LYS A 280 26.71 -34.92 46.02
C LYS A 280 26.97 -36.42 45.97
N LEU A 281 25.89 -37.20 45.95
CA LEU A 281 25.94 -38.65 45.81
C LEU A 281 26.60 -39.07 44.50
N ASN A 282 27.43 -40.11 44.56
CA ASN A 282 27.85 -40.84 43.38
C ASN A 282 26.91 -42.05 43.22
N TYR A 283 26.01 -41.99 42.24
CA TYR A 283 24.93 -42.97 42.03
C TYR A 283 25.40 -44.43 41.87
N ASN A 284 26.71 -44.67 41.76
CA ASN A 284 27.30 -45.99 41.58
C ASN A 284 27.94 -46.60 42.85
N THR A 285 28.08 -45.88 43.98
CA THR A 285 28.89 -46.37 45.13
C THR A 285 28.36 -46.11 46.54
N ASP A 286 27.37 -45.24 46.74
CA ASP A 286 26.92 -44.87 48.10
C ASP A 286 25.55 -45.46 48.46
N THR A 287 25.42 -46.01 49.68
CA THR A 287 24.15 -46.51 50.26
C THR A 287 23.38 -45.47 51.07
N ASP A 288 23.97 -44.31 51.34
CA ASP A 288 23.34 -43.22 52.07
C ASP A 288 22.52 -42.33 51.11
N THR A 289 21.26 -42.07 51.42
CA THR A 289 20.34 -41.28 50.57
C THR A 289 20.30 -39.80 50.96
N THR A 290 21.39 -39.19 51.43
CA THR A 290 21.36 -37.81 51.96
C THR A 290 22.37 -36.84 51.32
N PHE A 291 21.92 -35.62 50.99
CA PHE A 291 22.77 -34.50 50.56
C PHE A 291 23.22 -33.68 51.78
N LYS A 292 24.48 -33.19 51.79
CA LYS A 292 24.94 -32.18 52.76
C LYS A 292 24.88 -30.78 52.16
N ILE A 293 24.25 -29.86 52.88
CA ILE A 293 24.02 -28.48 52.47
C ILE A 293 24.57 -27.54 53.54
N ASN A 294 25.34 -26.52 53.12
CA ASN A 294 25.76 -25.43 53.99
C ASN A 294 24.69 -24.34 54.00
N HIS A 295 24.15 -24.04 55.18
CA HIS A 295 23.03 -23.12 55.41
C HIS A 295 23.46 -21.64 55.43
N TYR A 296 22.67 -20.79 54.79
CA TYR A 296 22.78 -19.35 54.73
C TYR A 296 21.45 -18.70 55.12
N THR A 297 21.53 -17.62 55.89
CA THR A 297 20.38 -16.83 56.34
C THR A 297 20.29 -15.52 55.57
N GLU A 298 19.08 -15.02 55.39
CA GLU A 298 18.82 -13.74 54.72
C GLU A 298 19.26 -12.57 55.62
N ASN A 299 20.01 -11.64 55.06
CA ASN A 299 20.49 -10.46 55.76
C ASN A 299 19.36 -9.43 55.90
N GLN A 300 18.98 -9.10 57.13
CA GLN A 300 17.84 -8.21 57.38
C GLN A 300 18.10 -6.75 56.98
N SER A 301 19.36 -6.34 56.78
CA SER A 301 19.72 -4.98 56.39
C SER A 301 19.86 -4.77 54.87
N GLU A 302 20.00 -5.84 54.08
CA GLU A 302 20.18 -5.80 52.63
C GLU A 302 19.36 -6.93 51.98
N GLN A 303 18.20 -6.57 51.42
CA GLN A 303 17.33 -7.49 50.68
C GLN A 303 18.13 -8.26 49.61
N PHE A 304 18.00 -9.59 49.59
CA PHE A 304 18.69 -10.55 48.71
C PHE A 304 20.20 -10.78 48.96
N SER A 305 20.75 -10.35 50.11
CA SER A 305 22.09 -10.81 50.53
C SER A 305 21.99 -11.96 51.53
N LEU A 306 22.74 -13.03 51.28
CA LEU A 306 22.77 -14.23 52.11
C LEU A 306 24.06 -14.23 52.93
N LEU A 307 23.95 -14.29 54.26
CA LEU A 307 25.08 -14.42 55.18
C LEU A 307 25.26 -15.88 55.61
N PRO A 308 26.51 -16.36 55.77
CA PRO A 308 26.75 -17.69 56.31
C PRO A 308 26.10 -17.81 57.70
N CYS A 309 25.31 -18.86 57.91
CA CYS A 309 24.71 -19.09 59.22
C CYS A 309 25.81 -19.45 60.23
N LEU A 310 26.04 -18.55 61.19
CA LEU A 310 26.90 -18.75 62.35
C LEU A 310 26.05 -19.43 63.43
N GLY A 311 26.08 -20.76 63.44
CA GLY A 311 25.06 -21.61 64.07
C GLY A 311 24.56 -21.16 65.43
N TYR A 312 23.23 -21.09 65.58
CA TYR A 312 22.57 -21.05 66.87
C TYR A 312 21.53 -22.18 66.95
N ASN A 313 21.85 -23.14 67.82
CA ASN A 313 21.10 -24.25 68.42
C ASN A 313 19.82 -24.81 67.76
N LYS A 314 19.92 -26.08 67.31
CA LYS A 314 19.02 -27.19 67.73
C LYS A 314 19.85 -28.51 67.83
N SER A 315 19.97 -29.02 69.06
CA SER A 315 20.41 -30.35 69.55
C SER A 315 21.81 -30.94 69.21
N GLU A 316 22.63 -30.98 70.27
CA GLU A 316 23.62 -31.99 70.72
C GLU A 316 24.79 -32.50 69.84
N PHE A 317 26.01 -32.31 70.42
CA PHE A 317 27.35 -32.80 70.04
C PHE A 317 28.06 -32.19 68.82
N ASN A 318 28.79 -31.07 69.02
CA ASN A 318 30.27 -31.06 68.94
C ASN A 318 30.86 -29.66 69.18
N THR A 319 31.88 -29.61 70.03
CA THR A 319 32.79 -28.49 70.23
C THR A 319 33.86 -28.47 69.13
N ASN A 320 33.90 -27.43 68.30
CA ASN A 320 35.13 -26.77 67.82
C ASN A 320 34.82 -25.65 66.79
N ASN A 321 35.65 -24.61 66.87
CA ASN A 321 35.58 -23.30 66.22
C ASN A 321 35.30 -23.26 64.69
N ASN A 322 34.54 -22.24 64.26
CA ASN A 322 34.36 -21.75 62.88
C ASN A 322 33.88 -22.77 61.82
N THR A 323 32.78 -23.47 62.09
CA THR A 323 32.16 -24.36 61.10
C THR A 323 30.80 -23.83 60.63
N SER A 324 30.66 -23.65 59.32
CA SER A 324 29.38 -23.32 58.65
C SER A 324 28.26 -24.25 59.13
N CYS A 325 27.09 -23.70 59.48
CA CYS A 325 25.90 -24.49 59.76
C CYS A 325 25.62 -25.42 58.57
N SER A 326 25.64 -26.73 58.80
CA SER A 326 25.51 -27.74 57.74
C SER A 326 24.48 -28.77 58.17
N PHE A 327 23.57 -29.16 57.29
CA PHE A 327 22.54 -30.15 57.58
C PHE A 327 22.39 -31.15 56.44
N SER A 328 21.86 -32.33 56.76
CA SER A 328 21.67 -33.44 55.82
C SER A 328 20.18 -33.60 55.49
N ILE A 329 19.84 -33.65 54.20
CA ILE A 329 18.46 -33.88 53.73
C ILE A 329 18.41 -35.13 52.86
N SER A 330 17.35 -35.93 52.96
CA SER A 330 17.10 -37.05 52.04
C SER A 330 17.05 -36.58 50.58
N SER A 331 17.60 -37.37 49.66
CA SER A 331 17.61 -37.10 48.22
C SER A 331 16.23 -36.94 47.63
N ASP A 332 15.25 -37.63 48.21
CA ASP A 332 13.86 -37.66 47.76
C ASP A 332 13.08 -36.43 48.25
N LEU A 333 13.65 -35.73 49.26
CA LEU A 333 13.09 -34.53 49.86
C LEU A 333 13.72 -33.24 49.34
N VAL A 334 14.66 -33.29 48.37
CA VAL A 334 15.16 -32.07 47.71
C VAL A 334 14.18 -31.69 46.60
N PRO A 335 13.26 -30.74 46.83
CA PRO A 335 12.46 -30.22 45.75
C PRO A 335 13.38 -29.27 44.99
N VAL A 336 13.66 -29.59 43.74
CA VAL A 336 13.76 -28.65 42.63
C VAL A 336 13.98 -27.16 43.02
N ALA A 337 14.99 -26.51 42.43
CA ALA A 337 15.04 -25.04 42.34
C ALA A 337 13.74 -24.52 41.69
N ILE A 338 12.84 -23.90 42.45
CA ILE A 338 11.54 -23.44 41.96
C ILE A 338 11.18 -22.08 42.58
N THR A 339 10.71 -21.19 41.72
CA THR A 339 9.41 -20.50 41.87
C THR A 339 8.75 -20.50 40.47
N GLY A 340 7.46 -20.72 40.20
CA GLY A 340 6.27 -21.04 40.99
C GLY A 340 5.02 -20.36 40.38
N PHE A 341 4.02 -21.14 39.89
CA PHE A 341 2.74 -20.75 39.25
C PHE A 341 1.61 -20.41 40.26
N MET A 342 0.57 -19.63 39.88
CA MET A 342 -0.83 -19.78 40.40
C MET A 342 -1.97 -19.16 39.53
N LYS A 343 -3.19 -19.72 39.67
CA LYS A 343 -4.47 -19.56 38.91
C LYS A 343 -5.43 -18.49 39.49
N LEU A 344 -6.42 -18.01 38.70
CA LEU A 344 -7.74 -17.51 39.16
C LEU A 344 -8.91 -17.82 38.18
N LYS A 345 -10.15 -17.97 38.71
CA LYS A 345 -11.43 -18.36 38.05
C LYS A 345 -12.49 -17.22 38.06
N GLY A 346 -13.33 -17.15 37.02
CA GLY A 346 -14.82 -17.06 37.07
C GLY A 346 -15.57 -15.70 36.94
N ALA A 347 -16.56 -15.60 36.03
CA ALA A 347 -17.99 -15.18 36.25
C ALA A 347 -18.81 -14.96 34.94
N GLN A 348 -20.12 -15.28 34.96
CA GLN A 348 -21.16 -15.21 33.90
C GLN A 348 -21.81 -13.81 33.74
N TRP A 349 -22.70 -13.58 32.74
CA TRP A 349 -24.17 -13.28 32.84
C TRP A 349 -24.82 -13.08 31.44
N LYS A 350 -26.11 -13.43 31.31
CA LYS A 350 -26.99 -13.35 30.11
C LYS A 350 -27.97 -12.17 30.22
N PHE A 351 -28.38 -11.56 29.11
CA PHE A 351 -29.68 -10.90 28.98
C PHE A 351 -30.28 -11.07 27.58
N LYS A 352 -31.61 -11.21 27.53
CA LYS A 352 -32.49 -11.31 26.36
C LYS A 352 -33.75 -10.54 26.73
N LEU A 353 -34.36 -9.80 25.80
CA LEU A 353 -35.78 -9.37 25.72
C LEU A 353 -35.89 -8.32 24.58
N PRO A 354 -37.09 -7.92 24.12
CA PRO A 354 -37.89 -8.59 23.11
C PRO A 354 -38.16 -7.72 21.87
N CYS A 355 -38.65 -8.33 20.80
CA CYS A 355 -39.15 -7.66 19.57
C CYS A 355 -40.42 -6.83 19.87
N PRO A 356 -40.78 -5.81 19.06
CA PRO A 356 -42.12 -5.92 18.42
C PRO A 356 -42.30 -5.21 17.05
N GLN A 357 -42.90 -5.90 16.07
CA GLN A 357 -43.41 -5.44 14.75
C GLN A 357 -43.80 -3.95 14.68
N LEU A 358 -43.56 -3.12 13.65
CA LEU A 358 -43.09 -3.20 12.26
C LEU A 358 -41.85 -2.27 12.19
N LEU A 359 -40.66 -2.81 12.46
CA LEU A 359 -39.67 -2.01 13.15
C LEU A 359 -38.64 -1.36 12.24
N SER A 360 -38.61 -0.03 12.25
CA SER A 360 -37.42 0.79 11.95
C SER A 360 -36.97 0.88 10.49
N SER A 361 -36.61 2.11 10.09
CA SER A 361 -35.73 2.36 8.95
C SER A 361 -34.32 2.54 9.48
N PHE A 362 -33.33 2.00 8.76
CA PHE A 362 -31.92 2.12 9.13
C PHE A 362 -31.15 2.70 7.95
N SER A 363 -30.30 3.67 8.23
CA SER A 363 -29.35 4.27 7.29
C SER A 363 -28.02 4.47 8.00
N CYS A 364 -26.92 4.30 7.26
CA CYS A 364 -25.58 4.51 7.79
C CYS A 364 -24.66 4.93 6.65
N GLY A 365 -23.57 5.62 7.00
CA GLY A 365 -22.52 5.90 6.05
C GLY A 365 -21.77 4.63 5.66
N VAL A 366 -20.97 4.72 4.59
CA VAL A 366 -20.06 3.67 4.15
C VAL A 366 -18.65 4.25 4.03
N SER A 367 -17.68 3.63 4.69
CA SER A 367 -16.26 4.04 4.65
C SER A 367 -15.41 3.08 3.82
N SER A 368 -14.10 3.37 3.73
CA SER A 368 -13.05 2.59 3.05
C SER A 368 -13.10 2.59 1.50
N TRP A 369 -14.10 1.95 0.89
CA TRP A 369 -14.20 1.79 -0.56
C TRP A 369 -15.59 2.20 -1.07
N PRO A 370 -15.97 3.48 -0.90
CA PRO A 370 -17.31 3.93 -1.24
C PRO A 370 -17.57 3.76 -2.74
N SER A 371 -18.56 2.93 -3.06
CA SER A 371 -19.09 2.72 -4.41
C SER A 371 -20.55 2.32 -4.27
N SER A 372 -21.37 2.57 -5.30
CA SER A 372 -22.79 2.18 -5.27
C SER A 372 -22.95 0.69 -4.96
N SER A 373 -22.16 -0.15 -5.62
CA SER A 373 -22.17 -1.60 -5.37
C SER A 373 -21.68 -1.99 -3.97
N HIS A 374 -20.81 -1.21 -3.32
CA HIS A 374 -20.43 -1.49 -1.93
C HIS A 374 -21.57 -1.13 -0.97
N ALA A 375 -22.22 0.02 -1.18
CA ALA A 375 -23.38 0.44 -0.40
C ALA A 375 -24.57 -0.53 -0.54
N GLU A 376 -24.85 -1.01 -1.75
CA GLU A 376 -25.88 -2.02 -2.01
C GLU A 376 -25.64 -3.32 -1.24
N VAL A 377 -24.39 -3.82 -1.21
CA VAL A 377 -24.05 -5.05 -0.48
C VAL A 377 -24.10 -4.83 1.03
N ILE A 378 -23.69 -3.66 1.53
CA ILE A 378 -23.83 -3.30 2.95
C ILE A 378 -25.30 -3.22 3.35
N ALA A 379 -26.17 -2.67 2.50
CA ALA A 379 -27.61 -2.61 2.76
C ALA A 379 -28.23 -4.03 2.89
N ILE A 380 -27.79 -4.97 2.05
CA ILE A 380 -28.17 -6.39 2.19
C ILE A 380 -27.66 -6.94 3.52
N PHE A 381 -26.40 -6.68 3.86
CA PHE A 381 -25.80 -7.19 5.10
C PHE A 381 -26.52 -6.67 6.34
N THR A 382 -26.76 -5.35 6.44
CA THR A 382 -27.44 -4.74 7.59
C THR A 382 -28.89 -5.17 7.71
N ALA A 383 -29.61 -5.37 6.60
CA ALA A 383 -30.95 -5.94 6.62
C ALA A 383 -30.98 -7.39 7.15
N LEU A 384 -29.95 -8.20 6.87
CA LEU A 384 -29.84 -9.56 7.43
C LEU A 384 -29.42 -9.56 8.91
N LEU A 385 -28.69 -8.54 9.35
CA LEU A 385 -28.35 -8.37 10.77
C LEU A 385 -29.58 -8.05 11.63
N THR A 386 -30.63 -7.42 11.07
CA THR A 386 -31.88 -7.17 11.81
C THR A 386 -32.86 -8.35 11.76
N ALA A 387 -32.69 -9.27 10.81
CA ALA A 387 -33.56 -10.44 10.68
C ALA A 387 -33.45 -11.38 11.90
N PRO A 388 -34.57 -11.90 12.45
CA PRO A 388 -34.55 -12.89 13.53
C PRO A 388 -34.01 -14.23 13.04
N SER A 389 -33.49 -15.05 13.95
CA SER A 389 -33.00 -16.40 13.61
C SER A 389 -34.12 -17.30 13.06
N GLN A 390 -33.76 -18.25 12.19
CA GLN A 390 -34.63 -19.26 11.57
C GLN A 390 -35.78 -18.68 10.74
N CYS A 391 -35.61 -17.48 10.19
CA CYS A 391 -36.65 -16.84 9.38
C CYS A 391 -36.36 -16.88 7.88
N LYS A 392 -37.43 -16.70 7.09
CA LYS A 392 -37.37 -16.49 5.65
C LYS A 392 -37.30 -15.00 5.36
N VAL A 393 -36.21 -14.53 4.76
CA VAL A 393 -36.01 -13.13 4.40
C VAL A 393 -36.16 -12.96 2.89
N LYS A 394 -37.05 -12.05 2.47
CA LYS A 394 -37.17 -11.63 1.06
C LYS A 394 -36.60 -10.22 0.92
N ILE A 395 -35.54 -10.07 0.14
CA ILE A 395 -34.90 -8.77 -0.13
C ILE A 395 -35.25 -8.35 -1.55
N ASN A 396 -35.87 -7.18 -1.67
CA ASN A 396 -36.13 -6.53 -2.95
C ASN A 396 -35.00 -5.54 -3.23
N THR A 397 -34.29 -5.70 -4.35
CA THR A 397 -33.16 -4.83 -4.71
C THR A 397 -33.19 -4.49 -6.19
N ASP A 398 -32.75 -3.28 -6.52
CA ASP A 398 -32.51 -2.84 -7.89
C ASP A 398 -31.10 -3.22 -8.41
N SER A 399 -30.27 -3.85 -7.59
CA SER A 399 -28.93 -4.27 -7.98
C SER A 399 -28.91 -5.69 -8.56
N GLN A 400 -28.88 -5.79 -9.89
CA GLN A 400 -28.74 -7.10 -10.55
C GLN A 400 -27.40 -7.78 -10.22
N THR A 401 -26.33 -6.98 -10.07
CA THR A 401 -25.01 -7.49 -9.73
C THR A 401 -24.99 -8.13 -8.34
N CYS A 402 -25.73 -7.58 -7.37
CA CYS A 402 -25.89 -8.19 -6.06
C CYS A 402 -26.64 -9.53 -6.13
N ILE A 403 -27.72 -9.59 -6.92
CA ILE A 403 -28.50 -10.83 -7.13
C ILE A 403 -27.64 -11.92 -7.75
N ASP A 404 -26.93 -11.59 -8.84
CA ASP A 404 -26.07 -12.53 -9.56
C ASP A 404 -24.93 -13.03 -8.67
N THR A 405 -24.30 -12.13 -7.90
CA THR A 405 -23.22 -12.48 -6.98
C THR A 405 -23.74 -13.35 -5.84
N PHE A 406 -24.87 -12.99 -5.23
CA PHE A 406 -25.50 -13.77 -4.16
C PHE A 406 -25.85 -15.19 -4.62
N LYS A 407 -26.46 -15.32 -5.81
CA LYS A 407 -26.75 -16.62 -6.42
C LYS A 407 -25.46 -17.41 -6.67
N HIS A 408 -24.42 -16.76 -7.17
CA HIS A 408 -23.14 -17.41 -7.45
C HIS A 408 -22.45 -17.95 -6.18
N ILE A 409 -22.45 -17.19 -5.08
CA ILE A 409 -21.79 -17.59 -3.82
C ILE A 409 -22.61 -18.59 -2.99
N THR A 410 -23.94 -18.64 -3.16
CA THR A 410 -24.82 -19.57 -2.41
C THR A 410 -25.00 -20.92 -3.09
N THR A 411 -24.91 -20.97 -4.42
CA THR A 411 -25.14 -22.22 -5.20
C THR A 411 -23.90 -23.07 -5.38
N ARG A 412 -22.70 -22.54 -5.10
CA ARG A 412 -21.42 -23.22 -5.38
C ARG A 412 -20.43 -23.02 -4.24
N SER A 413 -19.67 -24.07 -3.94
CA SER A 413 -18.46 -23.92 -3.15
C SER A 413 -17.38 -23.22 -3.97
N LEU A 414 -16.90 -22.09 -3.49
CA LEU A 414 -15.88 -21.29 -4.18
C LEU A 414 -14.50 -21.52 -3.59
N THR A 415 -13.53 -21.69 -4.47
CA THR A 415 -12.12 -21.64 -4.09
C THR A 415 -11.74 -20.23 -3.61
N ILE A 416 -10.70 -20.13 -2.79
CA ILE A 416 -10.20 -18.85 -2.28
C ILE A 416 -9.80 -17.92 -3.44
N ARG A 417 -9.24 -18.47 -4.52
CA ARG A 417 -8.93 -17.70 -5.73
C ARG A 417 -10.18 -17.08 -6.38
N GLN A 418 -11.31 -17.77 -6.35
CA GLN A 418 -12.59 -17.23 -6.85
C GLN A 418 -13.13 -16.16 -5.90
N TRP A 419 -13.05 -16.37 -4.58
CA TRP A 419 -13.43 -15.37 -3.58
C TRP A 419 -12.70 -14.03 -3.77
N LEU A 420 -11.38 -14.06 -3.89
CA LEU A 420 -10.55 -12.85 -4.07
C LEU A 420 -10.79 -12.12 -5.41
N ARG A 421 -11.57 -12.71 -6.33
CA ARG A 421 -11.99 -12.05 -7.58
C ARG A 421 -13.33 -11.32 -7.45
N ILE A 422 -14.14 -11.68 -6.46
CA ILE A 422 -15.45 -11.07 -6.22
C ILE A 422 -15.24 -9.71 -5.55
N ASN A 423 -15.92 -8.69 -6.04
CA ASN A 423 -15.92 -7.38 -5.36
C ASN A 423 -16.77 -7.48 -4.10
N ASN A 424 -16.36 -6.79 -3.04
CA ASN A 424 -16.97 -6.82 -1.71
C ASN A 424 -16.97 -8.21 -1.07
N TYR A 425 -16.03 -9.09 -1.44
CA TYR A 425 -15.98 -10.48 -0.97
C TYR A 425 -15.98 -10.59 0.57
N LEU A 426 -15.35 -9.65 1.29
CA LEU A 426 -15.36 -9.64 2.75
C LEU A 426 -16.77 -9.42 3.32
N VAL A 427 -17.56 -8.53 2.72
CA VAL A 427 -18.96 -8.31 3.12
C VAL A 427 -19.81 -9.52 2.78
N TRP A 428 -19.57 -10.15 1.62
CA TRP A 428 -20.25 -11.39 1.24
C TRP A 428 -19.95 -12.56 2.17
N LEU A 429 -18.71 -12.70 2.65
CA LEU A 429 -18.35 -13.70 3.65
C LEU A 429 -19.13 -13.47 4.96
N ARG A 430 -19.24 -12.21 5.42
CA ARG A 430 -20.05 -11.85 6.59
C ARG A 430 -21.56 -12.09 6.38
N ILE A 431 -22.07 -11.86 5.18
CA ILE A 431 -23.45 -12.20 4.80
C ILE A 431 -23.67 -13.72 4.94
N LEU A 432 -22.80 -14.54 4.34
CA LEU A 432 -22.92 -16.00 4.42
C LEU A 432 -22.81 -16.52 5.85
N GLU A 433 -21.89 -15.98 6.64
CA GLU A 433 -21.78 -16.29 8.06
C GLU A 433 -23.04 -15.90 8.83
N THR A 434 -23.60 -14.73 8.57
CA THR A 434 -24.85 -14.28 9.21
C THR A 434 -26.02 -15.20 8.84
N ILE A 435 -26.11 -15.59 7.57
CA ILE A 435 -27.11 -16.55 7.10
C ILE A 435 -26.98 -17.89 7.82
N ASN A 436 -25.75 -18.41 7.94
CA ASN A 436 -25.50 -19.70 8.58
C ASN A 436 -25.74 -19.65 10.09
N THR A 437 -25.20 -18.65 10.79
CA THR A 437 -25.32 -18.47 12.24
C THR A 437 -26.75 -18.24 12.70
N LYS A 438 -27.55 -17.54 11.90
CA LYS A 438 -28.97 -17.32 12.16
C LYS A 438 -29.88 -18.34 11.47
N SER A 439 -29.35 -19.30 10.72
CA SER A 439 -30.14 -20.27 9.93
C SER A 439 -31.22 -19.61 9.04
N LEU A 440 -30.87 -18.56 8.30
CA LEU A 440 -31.82 -17.81 7.47
C LEU A 440 -32.07 -18.47 6.12
N LEU A 441 -33.31 -18.36 5.61
CA LEU A 441 -33.62 -18.65 4.20
C LEU A 441 -33.80 -17.34 3.43
N VAL A 442 -32.79 -16.94 2.66
CA VAL A 442 -32.74 -15.63 2.00
C VAL A 442 -33.05 -15.74 0.51
N LEU A 443 -33.97 -14.90 0.02
CA LEU A 443 -34.33 -14.78 -1.40
C LEU A 443 -34.19 -13.33 -1.84
N LEU A 444 -33.46 -13.09 -2.93
CA LEU A 444 -33.32 -11.76 -3.53
C LEU A 444 -34.18 -11.67 -4.80
N PHE A 445 -34.94 -10.58 -4.93
CA PHE A 445 -35.79 -10.29 -6.08
C PHE A 445 -35.38 -8.97 -6.74
N LYS A 446 -35.36 -8.97 -8.07
CA LYS A 446 -35.05 -7.79 -8.87
C LYS A 446 -36.26 -6.85 -8.91
N VAL A 447 -36.06 -5.61 -8.47
CA VAL A 447 -37.01 -4.50 -8.70
C VAL A 447 -36.46 -3.59 -9.79
N LYS A 448 -37.35 -3.00 -10.59
CA LYS A 448 -36.95 -2.04 -11.61
C LYS A 448 -36.62 -0.70 -10.95
N ALA A 449 -35.43 -0.16 -11.24
CA ALA A 449 -35.05 1.15 -10.72
C ALA A 449 -36.00 2.23 -11.25
N HIS A 450 -36.38 3.19 -10.40
CA HIS A 450 -37.22 4.35 -10.75
C HIS A 450 -38.56 3.99 -11.41
N SER A 451 -39.21 2.92 -10.94
CA SER A 451 -40.50 2.47 -11.48
C SER A 451 -41.70 2.80 -10.59
N GLY A 452 -41.60 3.75 -9.66
CA GLY A 452 -42.72 4.13 -8.77
C GLY A 452 -42.98 3.17 -7.61
N VAL A 453 -42.07 2.23 -7.31
CA VAL A 453 -42.22 1.30 -6.18
C VAL A 453 -41.87 2.02 -4.88
N THR A 454 -42.89 2.30 -4.07
CA THR A 454 -42.81 3.15 -2.87
C THR A 454 -41.64 2.83 -1.94
N PHE A 455 -41.47 1.57 -1.53
CA PHE A 455 -40.40 1.18 -0.61
C PHE A 455 -39.01 1.19 -1.24
N ASN A 456 -38.89 0.95 -2.55
CA ASN A 456 -37.59 1.05 -3.25
C ASN A 456 -37.15 2.51 -3.35
N GLU A 457 -38.07 3.42 -3.70
CA GLU A 457 -37.78 4.85 -3.75
C GLU A 457 -37.51 5.45 -2.36
N GLN A 458 -38.10 4.88 -1.31
CA GLN A 458 -37.75 5.22 0.06
C GLN A 458 -36.33 4.77 0.42
N ALA A 459 -35.94 3.54 0.05
CA ALA A 459 -34.57 3.05 0.26
C ALA A 459 -33.53 3.89 -0.52
N ASP A 460 -33.81 4.28 -1.77
CA ASP A 460 -32.95 5.14 -2.58
C ASP A 460 -32.77 6.53 -1.96
N ARG A 461 -33.84 7.10 -1.38
CA ARG A 461 -33.77 8.37 -0.64
C ARG A 461 -32.92 8.24 0.61
N LEU A 462 -33.18 7.23 1.44
CA LEU A 462 -32.40 6.96 2.65
C LEU A 462 -30.92 6.76 2.34
N ALA A 463 -30.58 6.07 1.25
CA ALA A 463 -29.19 5.87 0.84
C ALA A 463 -28.49 7.18 0.43
N LYS A 464 -29.21 8.14 -0.18
CA LYS A 464 -28.68 9.47 -0.51
C LYS A 464 -28.49 10.32 0.74
N ASP A 465 -29.45 10.29 1.65
CA ASP A 465 -29.39 11.04 2.91
C ASP A 465 -28.28 10.51 3.83
N ALA A 466 -27.96 9.20 3.73
CA ALA A 466 -26.93 8.54 4.51
C ALA A 466 -25.48 8.93 4.16
N LEU A 467 -25.25 9.66 3.07
CA LEU A 467 -23.90 10.01 2.60
C LEU A 467 -23.09 10.79 3.63
N ASN A 468 -23.76 11.54 4.51
CA ASN A 468 -23.13 12.37 5.54
C ASN A 468 -23.20 11.74 6.94
N LEU A 469 -23.71 10.51 7.08
CA LEU A 469 -23.80 9.81 8.37
C LEU A 469 -22.50 9.09 8.71
N GLU A 470 -22.32 8.78 9.99
CA GLU A 470 -21.18 7.99 10.42
C GLU A 470 -21.18 6.59 9.77
N PRO A 471 -20.01 6.12 9.31
CA PRO A 471 -19.93 4.86 8.60
C PRO A 471 -20.01 3.67 9.53
N ILE A 472 -20.76 2.65 9.11
CA ILE A 472 -20.79 1.37 9.85
C ILE A 472 -19.40 0.73 9.84
N GLN A 473 -18.94 0.30 11.01
CA GLN A 473 -17.69 -0.45 11.19
C GLN A 473 -18.01 -1.87 11.63
N PHE A 474 -17.35 -2.85 11.02
CA PHE A 474 -17.42 -4.24 11.44
C PHE A 474 -16.04 -4.86 11.35
N ASN A 475 -15.70 -5.70 12.33
CA ASN A 475 -14.42 -6.41 12.30
C ASN A 475 -14.48 -7.49 11.21
N ILE A 476 -13.53 -7.42 10.28
CA ILE A 476 -13.43 -8.34 9.15
C ILE A 476 -12.40 -9.45 9.45
N ILE A 477 -11.61 -9.29 10.51
CA ILE A 477 -10.42 -10.10 10.77
C ILE A 477 -10.79 -11.49 11.31
N ASP A 478 -11.95 -11.65 11.96
CA ASP A 478 -12.15 -12.80 12.85
C ASP A 478 -12.84 -14.02 12.24
N THR A 479 -13.47 -13.92 11.06
CA THR A 479 -14.36 -15.00 10.60
C THR A 479 -14.41 -15.13 9.08
N GLY A 480 -13.76 -16.18 8.56
CA GLY A 480 -13.86 -16.55 7.16
C GLY A 480 -12.81 -17.58 6.73
N PRO A 481 -12.91 -18.12 5.51
CA PRO A 481 -11.97 -19.12 4.97
C PRO A 481 -10.60 -18.53 4.59
N LEU A 482 -10.36 -17.24 4.82
CA LEU A 482 -9.16 -16.53 4.38
C LEU A 482 -8.16 -16.40 5.52
N SER A 483 -6.96 -16.93 5.32
CA SER A 483 -5.84 -16.80 6.26
C SER A 483 -5.16 -15.43 6.21
N ALA A 484 -5.28 -14.72 5.08
CA ALA A 484 -4.59 -13.47 4.82
C ALA A 484 -5.45 -12.51 4.00
N ILE A 485 -5.88 -11.43 4.64
CA ILE A 485 -6.66 -10.35 4.05
C ILE A 485 -5.69 -9.21 3.72
N PRO A 486 -5.55 -8.82 2.44
CA PRO A 486 -4.76 -7.66 2.07
C PRO A 486 -5.39 -6.38 2.63
N THR A 487 -4.59 -5.52 3.24
CA THR A 487 -4.99 -4.19 3.70
C THR A 487 -4.11 -3.13 3.04
N TRP A 488 -4.63 -1.92 2.93
CA TRP A 488 -3.90 -0.74 2.49
C TRP A 488 -4.10 0.35 3.54
N ASP A 489 -3.01 0.76 4.20
CA ASP A 489 -3.05 1.50 5.46
C ASP A 489 -3.94 0.76 6.49
N LYS A 490 -5.03 1.37 6.97
CA LYS A 490 -5.97 0.76 7.93
C LYS A 490 -7.16 0.04 7.26
N PHE A 491 -7.28 0.09 5.93
CA PHE A 491 -8.47 -0.38 5.22
C PHE A 491 -8.24 -1.74 4.54
N SER A 492 -9.17 -2.68 4.72
CA SER A 492 -9.13 -3.97 4.03
C SER A 492 -9.43 -3.82 2.54
N VAL A 493 -8.64 -4.43 1.66
CA VAL A 493 -8.85 -4.33 0.21
C VAL A 493 -10.02 -5.22 -0.20
N ASN A 494 -11.18 -4.57 -0.43
CA ASN A 494 -12.47 -5.21 -0.73
C ASN A 494 -12.75 -5.42 -2.22
N ILE A 495 -11.82 -5.07 -3.10
CA ILE A 495 -11.94 -5.29 -4.55
C ILE A 495 -10.90 -6.30 -5.02
N ASN A 496 -11.05 -6.78 -6.25
CA ASN A 496 -10.04 -7.65 -6.86
C ASN A 496 -8.62 -7.05 -6.71
N THR A 497 -7.71 -7.78 -6.05
CA THR A 497 -6.41 -7.21 -5.65
C THR A 497 -5.54 -6.82 -6.84
N ARG A 498 -5.53 -7.62 -7.91
CA ARG A 498 -4.81 -7.24 -9.14
C ARG A 498 -5.36 -5.95 -9.74
N ASN A 499 -6.68 -5.74 -9.70
CA ASN A 499 -7.29 -4.49 -10.14
C ASN A 499 -6.99 -3.33 -9.18
N PHE A 500 -6.91 -3.58 -7.89
CA PHE A 500 -6.46 -2.58 -6.90
C PHE A 500 -5.04 -2.08 -7.22
N ILE A 501 -4.08 -3.00 -7.38
CA ILE A 501 -2.69 -2.66 -7.72
C ILE A 501 -2.60 -1.93 -9.08
N LYS A 502 -3.38 -2.36 -10.08
CA LYS A 502 -3.50 -1.65 -11.36
C LYS A 502 -3.98 -0.21 -11.18
N GLN A 503 -4.97 0.02 -10.32
CA GLN A 503 -5.49 1.36 -10.05
C GLN A 503 -4.45 2.22 -9.34
N MET A 504 -3.74 1.68 -8.34
CA MET A 504 -2.64 2.40 -7.70
C MET A 504 -1.60 2.88 -8.72
N HIS A 505 -1.13 1.99 -9.59
CA HIS A 505 -0.17 2.36 -10.63
C HIS A 505 -0.74 3.34 -11.67
N LYS A 506 -2.04 3.22 -11.99
CA LYS A 506 -2.75 4.20 -12.83
C LYS A 506 -2.66 5.60 -12.23
N TYR A 507 -2.93 5.75 -10.93
CA TYR A 507 -2.84 7.05 -10.23
C TYR A 507 -1.40 7.53 -10.12
N ILE A 508 -0.43 6.67 -9.77
CA ILE A 508 0.99 7.03 -9.75
C ILE A 508 1.43 7.58 -11.12
N ASN A 509 1.06 6.92 -12.22
CA ASN A 509 1.40 7.36 -13.57
C ASN A 509 0.70 8.67 -13.96
N LEU A 510 -0.54 8.89 -13.50
CA LEU A 510 -1.26 10.14 -13.71
C LEU A 510 -0.59 11.30 -12.95
N TYR A 511 -0.31 11.13 -11.66
CA TYR A 511 0.31 12.16 -10.84
C TYR A 511 1.74 12.48 -11.30
N THR A 512 2.53 11.47 -11.66
CA THR A 512 3.89 11.68 -12.22
C THR A 512 3.91 12.34 -13.59
N TRP A 513 2.80 12.29 -14.34
CA TRP A 513 2.64 13.05 -15.57
C TRP A 513 2.21 14.49 -15.27
N LYS A 514 1.21 14.67 -14.39
CA LYS A 514 0.72 16.00 -13.98
C LYS A 514 1.83 16.83 -13.32
N SER A 515 2.70 16.21 -12.52
CA SER A 515 3.74 16.91 -11.77
C SER A 515 4.89 17.46 -12.61
N GLN A 516 4.89 17.26 -13.93
CA GLN A 516 5.95 17.74 -14.81
C GLN A 516 5.85 19.24 -15.03
N ASN A 517 6.95 19.97 -14.89
CA ASN A 517 6.99 21.43 -15.08
C ASN A 517 6.34 21.90 -16.39
N ARG A 518 6.56 21.17 -17.49
CA ARG A 518 5.94 21.46 -18.80
C ARG A 518 4.41 21.30 -18.80
N ILE A 519 3.89 20.33 -18.06
CA ILE A 519 2.46 20.07 -17.94
C ILE A 519 1.85 21.05 -16.94
N LYS A 520 2.55 21.34 -15.84
CA LYS A 520 2.19 22.39 -14.88
C LYS A 520 2.09 23.76 -15.53
N LYS A 521 3.05 24.13 -16.40
CA LYS A 521 2.99 25.40 -17.16
C LYS A 521 1.76 25.46 -18.07
N LEU A 522 1.39 24.33 -18.68
CA LEU A 522 0.26 24.27 -19.60
C LEU A 522 -1.09 24.12 -18.92
N LEU A 523 -1.20 23.41 -17.79
CA LEU A 523 -2.46 22.99 -17.16
C LEU A 523 -2.67 23.53 -15.74
N THR A 524 -1.72 24.34 -15.23
CA THR A 524 -1.74 25.04 -13.93
C THR A 524 -1.91 24.14 -12.69
N ASP A 525 -1.33 24.55 -11.54
CA ASP A 525 -1.37 23.79 -10.29
C ASP A 525 -2.61 24.09 -9.42
N ASP A 526 -3.51 24.97 -9.89
CA ASP A 526 -4.68 25.42 -9.12
C ASP A 526 -5.65 24.24 -8.86
N PRO A 527 -5.99 23.92 -7.60
CA PRO A 527 -7.05 22.98 -7.27
C PRO A 527 -8.39 23.30 -7.95
N LEU A 528 -8.71 24.59 -8.16
CA LEU A 528 -9.90 25.05 -8.90
C LEU A 528 -9.87 24.66 -10.39
N ASP A 529 -8.68 24.42 -10.95
CA ASP A 529 -8.53 23.96 -12.33
C ASP A 529 -8.90 22.48 -12.55
N GLN A 530 -8.97 21.68 -11.47
CA GLN A 530 -9.44 20.30 -11.57
C GLN A 530 -10.94 20.23 -11.92
N SER A 531 -11.69 21.27 -11.53
CA SER A 531 -13.06 21.53 -11.95
C SER A 531 -13.18 22.34 -13.24
N SER A 532 -12.09 22.91 -13.78
CA SER A 532 -12.13 23.88 -14.90
C SER A 532 -11.88 23.28 -16.28
N SER A 533 -11.65 21.97 -16.42
CA SER A 533 -11.45 21.33 -17.74
C SER A 533 -12.15 19.98 -17.85
N ASP A 534 -12.89 19.76 -18.95
CA ASP A 534 -13.50 18.46 -19.27
C ASP A 534 -12.42 17.49 -19.79
N TRP A 535 -11.70 16.89 -18.84
CA TRP A 535 -10.67 15.88 -19.09
C TRP A 535 -11.19 14.67 -19.88
N LYS A 536 -12.50 14.36 -19.82
CA LYS A 536 -13.07 13.20 -20.50
C LYS A 536 -12.96 13.35 -22.02
N LEU A 537 -13.17 14.56 -22.54
CA LEU A 537 -13.02 14.87 -23.97
C LEU A 537 -11.55 14.80 -24.40
N ALA A 538 -10.66 15.43 -23.64
CA ALA A 538 -9.23 15.37 -23.88
C ALA A 538 -8.75 13.91 -23.93
N TRP A 539 -9.04 13.09 -22.91
CA TRP A 539 -8.62 11.68 -22.90
C TRP A 539 -9.24 10.83 -24.00
N LYS A 540 -10.46 11.16 -24.46
CA LYS A 540 -11.04 10.51 -25.65
C LYS A 540 -10.18 10.81 -26.89
N LEU A 541 -9.64 12.01 -27.02
CA LEU A 541 -8.73 12.36 -28.12
C LEU A 541 -7.35 11.71 -27.99
N PHE A 542 -6.80 11.57 -26.78
CA PHE A 542 -5.49 10.95 -26.59
C PHE A 542 -5.50 9.43 -26.64
N SER A 543 -6.64 8.81 -26.35
CA SER A 543 -6.75 7.37 -26.24
C SER A 543 -6.39 6.69 -27.56
N ILE A 544 -5.37 5.83 -27.49
CA ILE A 544 -4.96 4.98 -28.61
C ILE A 544 -6.11 4.12 -29.15
N ARG A 545 -7.15 3.84 -28.34
CA ARG A 545 -8.29 3.01 -28.75
C ARG A 545 -9.08 3.63 -29.92
N ASN A 546 -9.06 4.94 -30.06
CA ASN A 546 -9.90 5.69 -31.00
C ASN A 546 -9.27 5.93 -32.39
N TYR A 547 -8.02 5.53 -32.61
CA TYR A 547 -7.34 5.73 -33.90
C TYR A 547 -7.34 4.46 -34.75
N TYR A 548 -7.56 4.53 -36.06
CA TYR A 548 -7.48 3.38 -36.96
C TYR A 548 -6.02 3.11 -37.38
N ILE A 549 -5.78 1.96 -38.02
CA ILE A 549 -4.44 1.46 -38.44
C ILE A 549 -3.78 2.34 -39.54
N SER A 550 -4.38 3.47 -39.93
CA SER A 550 -3.80 4.32 -40.97
C SER A 550 -2.66 5.21 -40.47
N ILE A 551 -1.59 5.30 -41.26
CA ILE A 551 -0.43 6.16 -40.98
C ILE A 551 -0.84 7.64 -40.88
N LYS A 552 -1.79 8.09 -41.69
CA LYS A 552 -2.30 9.48 -41.68
C LYS A 552 -2.96 9.86 -40.36
N GLN A 553 -3.68 8.94 -39.72
CA GLN A 553 -4.29 9.18 -38.41
C GLN A 553 -3.25 9.10 -37.30
N SER A 554 -2.31 8.16 -37.37
CA SER A 554 -1.18 8.07 -36.46
C SER A 554 -0.37 9.37 -36.42
N ASN A 555 -0.06 9.97 -37.58
CA ASN A 555 0.64 11.25 -37.67
C ASN A 555 -0.13 12.42 -37.01
N LYS A 556 -1.47 12.42 -37.09
CA LYS A 556 -2.31 13.43 -36.42
C LYS A 556 -2.27 13.27 -34.89
N HIS A 557 -2.29 12.02 -34.40
CA HIS A 557 -2.15 11.71 -32.98
C HIS A 557 -0.76 12.11 -32.48
N THR A 558 0.30 11.79 -33.22
CA THR A 558 1.67 12.21 -32.89
C THR A 558 1.81 13.74 -32.81
N PHE A 559 1.21 14.49 -33.74
CA PHE A 559 1.20 15.96 -33.68
C PHE A 559 0.53 16.45 -32.41
N LEU A 560 -0.69 15.97 -32.12
CA LEU A 560 -1.44 16.35 -30.93
C LEU A 560 -0.69 15.97 -29.64
N PHE A 561 -0.08 14.79 -29.61
CA PHE A 561 0.77 14.35 -28.51
C PHE A 561 1.96 15.29 -28.32
N LYS A 562 2.66 15.69 -29.39
CA LYS A 562 3.80 16.62 -29.31
C LYS A 562 3.38 18.01 -28.86
N LEU A 563 2.22 18.50 -29.30
CA LEU A 563 1.69 19.81 -28.93
C LEU A 563 1.55 19.94 -27.40
N ILE A 564 0.91 18.97 -26.74
CA ILE A 564 0.65 19.04 -25.29
C ILE A 564 1.89 18.85 -24.44
N HIS A 565 2.82 18.02 -24.89
CA HIS A 565 4.02 17.74 -24.12
C HIS A 565 5.12 18.77 -24.36
N ASN A 566 4.83 19.86 -25.09
CA ASN A 566 5.81 20.82 -25.59
C ASN A 566 7.01 20.12 -26.25
N GLU A 567 6.71 19.25 -27.22
CA GLU A 567 7.68 18.39 -27.92
C GLU A 567 7.65 18.58 -29.44
N LEU A 568 6.97 19.62 -29.93
CA LEU A 568 7.11 20.05 -31.32
C LEU A 568 8.57 20.46 -31.58
N PRO A 569 9.10 20.26 -32.81
CA PRO A 569 10.43 20.70 -33.19
C PRO A 569 10.49 22.21 -33.47
N THR A 570 10.13 23.04 -32.49
CA THR A 570 10.44 24.48 -32.46
C THR A 570 11.93 24.69 -32.14
N LEU A 571 12.52 25.82 -32.55
CA LEU A 571 13.95 26.06 -32.38
C LEU A 571 14.41 26.00 -30.91
N ASP A 572 13.62 26.48 -29.95
CA ASP A 572 13.92 26.32 -28.51
C ASP A 572 14.10 24.84 -28.11
N CYS A 573 13.19 23.98 -28.57
CA CYS A 573 13.21 22.54 -28.32
C CYS A 573 14.37 21.87 -29.05
N LEU A 574 14.72 22.33 -30.25
CA LEU A 574 15.85 21.81 -31.02
C LEU A 574 17.19 22.23 -30.39
N ALA A 575 17.31 23.48 -29.91
CA ALA A 575 18.47 23.98 -29.16
C ALA A 575 18.70 23.19 -27.88
N ILE A 576 17.64 22.83 -27.14
CA ILE A 576 17.79 21.95 -25.96
C ILE A 576 18.25 20.54 -26.35
N ARG A 577 17.75 19.99 -27.47
CA ARG A 577 18.04 18.61 -27.90
C ARG A 577 19.40 18.44 -28.54
N GLN A 578 19.86 19.44 -29.29
CA GLN A 578 21.13 19.48 -30.01
C GLN A 578 21.76 20.88 -29.89
N PRO A 579 22.28 21.25 -28.70
CA PRO A 579 22.78 22.60 -28.44
C PRO A 579 23.86 23.03 -29.42
N LYS A 580 24.82 22.15 -29.73
CA LYS A 580 25.91 22.44 -30.67
C LYS A 580 25.47 22.78 -32.09
N VAL A 581 24.24 22.41 -32.47
CA VAL A 581 23.71 22.61 -33.82
C VAL A 581 22.81 23.84 -33.88
N TYR A 582 22.05 24.12 -32.82
CA TYR A 582 20.98 25.12 -32.85
C TYR A 582 21.19 26.29 -31.86
N SER A 583 22.25 26.30 -31.03
CA SER A 583 22.45 27.37 -30.04
C SER A 583 22.57 28.77 -30.65
N SER A 584 23.09 28.88 -31.88
CA SER A 584 23.19 30.13 -32.62
C SER A 584 22.01 30.36 -33.58
N PHE A 585 21.04 29.44 -33.63
CA PHE A 585 19.89 29.48 -34.52
C PHE A 585 18.61 29.26 -33.72
N THR A 586 18.20 30.31 -32.99
CA THR A 586 17.01 30.30 -32.11
C THR A 586 15.88 31.22 -32.58
N ILE A 587 16.19 32.20 -33.44
CA ILE A 587 15.23 33.19 -33.95
C ILE A 587 14.27 32.55 -34.96
N CYS A 588 12.98 32.86 -34.85
CA CYS A 588 11.93 32.35 -35.72
C CYS A 588 12.23 32.57 -37.21
N PRO A 589 12.28 31.50 -38.03
CA PRO A 589 12.57 31.61 -39.46
C PRO A 589 11.47 32.28 -40.28
N LEU A 590 10.27 32.45 -39.71
CA LEU A 590 9.16 33.12 -40.39
C LEU A 590 9.26 34.63 -40.23
N CYS A 591 9.34 35.12 -38.99
CA CYS A 591 9.27 36.55 -38.71
C CYS A 591 10.62 37.22 -38.50
N HIS A 592 11.66 36.47 -38.15
CA HIS A 592 12.99 36.99 -37.84
C HIS A 592 13.05 37.99 -36.66
N LEU A 593 12.04 38.01 -35.79
CA LEU A 593 11.93 39.00 -34.70
C LEU A 593 12.30 38.47 -33.31
N THR A 594 11.77 37.31 -32.94
CA THR A 594 11.92 36.74 -31.60
C THR A 594 12.30 35.27 -31.65
N GLU A 595 12.76 34.72 -30.53
CA GLU A 595 13.04 33.29 -30.42
C GLU A 595 11.78 32.45 -30.67
N GLU A 596 11.95 31.32 -31.38
CA GLU A 596 10.85 30.42 -31.67
C GLU A 596 10.64 29.43 -30.53
N ASN A 597 9.49 29.54 -29.88
CA ASN A 597 8.95 28.57 -28.95
C ASN A 597 7.49 28.22 -29.31
N ILE A 598 6.87 27.33 -28.54
CA ILE A 598 5.48 26.92 -28.80
C ILE A 598 4.48 28.07 -28.72
N GLU A 599 4.66 29.03 -27.82
CA GLU A 599 3.79 30.21 -27.67
C GLU A 599 3.94 31.14 -28.88
N HIS A 600 5.18 31.36 -29.33
CA HIS A 600 5.48 32.13 -30.53
C HIS A 600 4.79 31.55 -31.77
N LEU A 601 4.64 30.23 -31.90
CA LEU A 601 3.91 29.63 -33.01
C LEU A 601 2.44 30.12 -33.11
N PHE A 602 1.83 30.47 -31.98
CA PHE A 602 0.48 31.03 -31.89
C PHE A 602 0.44 32.55 -31.94
N LEU A 603 1.58 33.23 -31.84
CA LEU A 603 1.71 34.70 -31.80
C LEU A 603 2.51 35.29 -32.96
N CYS A 604 3.16 34.47 -33.79
CA CYS A 604 4.08 34.91 -34.84
C CYS A 604 3.45 35.99 -35.75
N PRO A 605 4.01 37.20 -35.86
CA PRO A 605 3.39 38.28 -36.63
C PRO A 605 3.15 37.92 -38.11
N GLN A 606 4.08 37.20 -38.72
CA GLN A 606 3.98 36.80 -40.14
C GLN A 606 2.82 35.85 -40.44
N THR A 607 2.30 35.14 -39.45
CA THR A 607 1.17 34.23 -39.64
C THR A 607 -0.12 34.76 -39.01
N GLU A 608 -0.14 35.99 -38.50
CA GLU A 608 -1.28 36.59 -37.78
C GLU A 608 -2.55 36.63 -38.63
N ASN A 609 -2.50 37.28 -39.80
CA ASN A 609 -3.64 37.36 -40.72
C ASN A 609 -4.19 35.97 -41.08
N GLN A 610 -3.29 35.01 -41.32
CA GLN A 610 -3.69 33.64 -41.63
C GLN A 610 -4.35 32.97 -40.41
N ARG A 611 -3.80 33.11 -39.19
CA ARG A 611 -4.39 32.55 -37.96
C ARG A 611 -5.78 33.13 -37.70
N LEU A 612 -5.96 34.45 -37.84
CA LEU A 612 -7.26 35.13 -37.68
C LEU A 612 -8.29 34.60 -38.68
N GLN A 613 -7.92 34.44 -39.95
CA GLN A 613 -8.81 33.84 -40.95
C GLN A 613 -9.20 32.40 -40.60
N LEU A 614 -8.26 31.57 -40.13
CA LEU A 614 -8.54 30.19 -39.73
C LEU A 614 -9.43 30.13 -38.49
N TRP A 615 -9.26 31.05 -37.54
CA TRP A 615 -10.08 31.18 -36.35
C TRP A 615 -11.51 31.58 -36.71
N ASN A 616 -11.68 32.62 -37.53
CA ASN A 616 -13.00 33.08 -37.99
C ASN A 616 -13.74 32.00 -38.79
N LYS A 617 -13.04 31.23 -39.63
CA LYS A 617 -13.61 30.04 -40.30
C LYS A 617 -14.05 28.96 -39.32
N ALA A 618 -13.32 28.78 -38.22
CA ALA A 618 -13.67 27.81 -37.18
C ALA A 618 -14.90 28.26 -36.39
N ILE A 619 -15.01 29.56 -36.08
CA ILE A 619 -16.19 30.19 -35.48
C ILE A 619 -17.40 29.98 -36.40
N SER A 620 -17.34 30.39 -37.66
CA SER A 620 -18.48 30.30 -38.59
C SER A 620 -18.95 28.86 -38.81
N TYR A 621 -18.01 27.91 -38.92
CA TYR A 621 -18.32 26.49 -38.98
C TYR A 621 -19.06 26.01 -37.72
N THR A 622 -18.60 26.43 -36.55
CA THR A 622 -19.22 26.05 -35.27
C THR A 622 -20.59 26.68 -35.09
N THR A 623 -20.77 27.95 -35.49
CA THR A 623 -22.08 28.62 -35.52
C THR A 623 -23.06 27.86 -36.40
N SER A 624 -22.62 27.41 -37.58
CA SER A 624 -23.48 26.60 -38.47
C SER A 624 -23.88 25.25 -37.86
N LEU A 625 -22.99 24.61 -37.09
CA LEU A 625 -23.30 23.36 -36.39
C LEU A 625 -24.27 23.57 -35.23
N LEU A 626 -24.11 24.66 -34.49
CA LEU A 626 -25.00 25.07 -33.41
C LEU A 626 -26.40 25.36 -33.96
N GLN A 627 -26.49 26.11 -35.06
CA GLN A 627 -27.74 26.39 -35.77
C GLN A 627 -28.44 25.10 -36.21
N LYS A 628 -27.75 24.19 -36.92
CA LYS A 628 -28.31 22.89 -37.32
C LYS A 628 -28.79 22.03 -36.15
N SER A 629 -28.10 22.10 -35.00
CA SER A 629 -28.51 21.35 -33.82
C SER A 629 -29.80 21.89 -33.19
N LEU A 630 -30.12 23.17 -33.39
CA LEU A 630 -31.34 23.80 -32.90
C LEU A 630 -32.50 23.60 -33.86
N GLU A 631 -32.28 23.68 -35.17
CA GLU A 631 -33.27 23.36 -36.20
C GLU A 631 -33.83 21.93 -36.02
N ASN A 632 -33.00 20.99 -35.58
CA ASN A 632 -33.40 19.61 -35.26
C ASN A 632 -34.12 19.44 -33.90
N ASN A 633 -34.16 20.48 -33.06
CA ASN A 633 -34.84 20.47 -31.77
C ASN A 633 -36.05 21.42 -31.87
N HIS A 634 -37.24 20.92 -32.21
CA HIS A 634 -38.48 21.68 -32.43
C HIS A 634 -39.03 22.49 -31.21
N LYS A 635 -38.24 22.76 -30.17
CA LYS A 635 -38.69 23.33 -28.89
C LYS A 635 -38.45 24.83 -28.69
N TYR A 636 -37.69 25.52 -29.53
CA TYR A 636 -37.38 26.95 -29.32
C TYR A 636 -37.29 27.76 -30.63
N PRO A 637 -37.83 28.98 -30.68
CA PRO A 637 -37.56 29.91 -31.77
C PRO A 637 -36.10 30.34 -31.74
N VAL A 638 -35.38 30.16 -32.85
CA VAL A 638 -33.92 30.41 -32.94
C VAL A 638 -33.67 31.89 -33.25
N ILE A 639 -33.16 32.66 -32.29
CA ILE A 639 -32.61 34.00 -32.56
C ILE A 639 -31.16 33.83 -33.04
N LYS A 640 -30.93 33.97 -34.34
CA LYS A 640 -29.62 33.77 -34.99
C LYS A 640 -28.51 34.68 -34.43
N ASN A 641 -28.89 35.88 -33.96
CA ASN A 641 -27.96 36.86 -33.40
C ASN A 641 -27.37 36.39 -32.05
N ASP A 642 -28.19 35.73 -31.23
CA ASP A 642 -27.78 35.22 -29.90
C ASP A 642 -26.79 34.06 -29.98
N LEU A 643 -26.85 33.26 -31.06
CA LEU A 643 -25.89 32.16 -31.28
C LEU A 643 -24.50 32.68 -31.63
N TYR A 644 -24.44 33.71 -32.47
CA TYR A 644 -23.19 34.32 -32.88
C TYR A 644 -22.54 35.04 -31.70
N THR A 645 -23.31 35.80 -30.91
CA THR A 645 -22.79 36.46 -29.69
C THR A 645 -22.28 35.45 -28.67
N THR A 646 -23.01 34.34 -28.46
CA THR A 646 -22.59 33.26 -27.55
C THR A 646 -21.24 32.65 -27.95
N ILE A 647 -21.09 32.27 -29.22
CA ILE A 647 -19.84 31.66 -29.71
C ILE A 647 -18.71 32.68 -29.72
N THR A 648 -18.99 33.94 -30.07
CA THR A 648 -17.99 35.01 -30.10
C THR A 648 -17.49 35.32 -28.69
N SER A 649 -18.36 35.33 -27.68
CA SER A 649 -17.98 35.45 -26.27
C SER A 649 -17.02 34.33 -25.84
N ILE A 650 -17.37 33.08 -26.13
CA ILE A 650 -16.48 31.94 -25.87
C ILE A 650 -15.16 32.07 -26.64
N ALA A 651 -15.22 32.51 -27.90
CA ALA A 651 -14.04 32.67 -28.74
C ALA A 651 -13.08 33.72 -28.17
N ASN A 652 -13.60 34.86 -27.72
CA ASN A 652 -12.83 35.94 -27.10
C ASN A 652 -12.15 35.46 -25.81
N ASN A 653 -12.86 34.66 -25.00
CA ASN A 653 -12.28 34.04 -23.80
C ASN A 653 -11.19 33.02 -24.12
N ILE A 654 -11.26 32.32 -25.26
CA ILE A 654 -10.20 31.39 -25.67
C ILE A 654 -8.96 32.15 -26.15
N THR A 655 -9.14 33.29 -26.82
CA THR A 655 -8.04 34.09 -27.39
C THR A 655 -7.52 35.18 -26.45
N SER A 656 -8.09 35.34 -25.25
CA SER A 656 -7.67 36.35 -24.27
C SER A 656 -6.21 36.18 -23.85
N ASP A 657 -5.75 34.93 -23.77
CA ASP A 657 -4.37 34.59 -23.50
C ASP A 657 -3.89 33.40 -24.36
N THR A 658 -2.57 33.31 -24.54
CA THR A 658 -1.96 32.26 -25.37
C THR A 658 -2.11 30.86 -24.76
N PRO A 659 -1.90 30.64 -23.45
CA PRO A 659 -2.16 29.34 -22.82
C PRO A 659 -3.57 28.78 -23.07
N SER A 660 -4.61 29.59 -23.01
CA SER A 660 -6.01 29.24 -23.22
C SER A 660 -6.26 28.79 -24.65
N LEU A 661 -5.69 29.48 -25.64
CA LEU A 661 -5.73 29.07 -27.04
C LEU A 661 -5.01 27.74 -27.28
N ILE A 662 -3.86 27.52 -26.64
CA ILE A 662 -3.11 26.27 -26.72
C ILE A 662 -3.90 25.12 -26.05
N LYS A 663 -4.49 25.35 -24.87
CA LYS A 663 -5.37 24.40 -24.15
C LYS A 663 -6.54 23.98 -25.05
N PHE A 664 -7.25 24.95 -25.63
CA PHE A 664 -8.37 24.72 -26.54
C PHE A 664 -7.95 23.95 -27.79
N THR A 665 -6.85 24.34 -28.45
CA THR A 665 -6.31 23.65 -29.63
C THR A 665 -5.91 22.20 -29.30
N SER A 666 -5.41 21.99 -28.09
CA SER A 666 -5.03 20.68 -27.54
C SER A 666 -6.23 19.80 -27.17
N GLY A 667 -7.44 20.35 -27.17
CA GLY A 667 -8.68 19.63 -26.86
C GLY A 667 -9.05 19.62 -25.36
N PHE A 668 -8.41 20.46 -24.56
CA PHE A 668 -8.86 20.78 -23.21
C PHE A 668 -9.91 21.89 -23.30
N ILE A 669 -11.16 21.56 -22.96
CA ILE A 669 -12.31 22.45 -23.07
C ILE A 669 -12.80 22.78 -21.67
N GLN A 670 -13.00 24.06 -21.38
CA GLN A 670 -13.51 24.50 -20.07
C GLN A 670 -14.99 24.12 -19.90
N PRO A 671 -15.41 23.62 -18.71
CA PRO A 671 -16.80 23.29 -18.41
C PRO A 671 -17.74 24.47 -18.56
N ASP A 672 -17.29 25.69 -18.32
CA ASP A 672 -18.09 26.90 -18.50
C ASP A 672 -18.53 27.06 -19.96
N TYR A 673 -17.66 26.76 -20.93
CA TYR A 673 -18.05 26.77 -22.34
C TYR A 673 -19.13 25.72 -22.64
N ILE A 674 -19.06 24.56 -21.97
CA ILE A 674 -20.06 23.49 -22.10
C ILE A 674 -21.39 23.93 -21.49
N THR A 675 -21.38 24.59 -20.32
CA THR A 675 -22.60 25.06 -19.64
C THR A 675 -23.25 26.19 -20.44
N THR A 676 -22.49 27.14 -20.98
CA THR A 676 -23.00 28.21 -21.87
C THR A 676 -23.71 27.62 -23.10
N ILE A 677 -23.09 26.67 -23.81
CA ILE A 677 -23.74 26.06 -24.98
C ILE A 677 -24.92 25.16 -24.56
N LYS A 678 -24.87 24.55 -23.38
CA LYS A 678 -25.97 23.75 -22.82
C LYS A 678 -27.19 24.63 -22.51
N GLN A 679 -27.03 25.88 -22.08
CA GLN A 679 -28.15 26.80 -21.90
C GLN A 679 -28.92 27.03 -23.22
N VAL A 680 -28.21 26.97 -24.35
CA VAL A 680 -28.79 27.15 -25.69
C VAL A 680 -29.43 25.85 -26.22
N ILE A 681 -28.72 24.71 -26.16
CA ILE A 681 -29.16 23.45 -26.82
C ILE A 681 -29.93 22.51 -25.87
N GLY A 682 -29.85 22.73 -24.56
CA GLY A 682 -30.48 21.89 -23.53
C GLY A 682 -29.79 20.54 -23.27
N SER A 683 -28.64 20.25 -23.90
CA SER A 683 -27.97 18.94 -23.76
C SER A 683 -26.45 19.03 -23.60
N PHE A 684 -25.95 18.60 -22.43
CA PHE A 684 -24.51 18.54 -22.15
C PHE A 684 -23.72 17.72 -23.18
N ASN A 685 -24.24 16.59 -23.65
CA ASN A 685 -23.53 15.74 -24.60
C ASN A 685 -23.46 16.37 -26.00
N LYS A 686 -24.53 17.04 -26.46
CA LYS A 686 -24.51 17.79 -27.72
C LYS A 686 -23.54 18.97 -27.62
N SER A 687 -23.57 19.74 -26.53
CA SER A 687 -22.65 20.86 -26.29
C SER A 687 -21.18 20.43 -26.34
N ARG A 688 -20.83 19.34 -25.64
CA ARG A 688 -19.49 18.75 -25.68
C ARG A 688 -19.04 18.39 -27.08
N ASN A 689 -19.92 17.76 -27.86
CA ASN A 689 -19.59 17.34 -29.23
C ASN A 689 -19.33 18.53 -30.14
N ILE A 690 -20.10 19.62 -30.00
CA ILE A 690 -19.92 20.85 -30.78
C ILE A 690 -18.58 21.51 -30.46
N LEU A 691 -18.25 21.72 -29.19
CA LEU A 691 -16.96 22.29 -28.77
C LEU A 691 -15.77 21.44 -29.21
N ASN A 692 -15.88 20.12 -29.06
CA ASN A 692 -14.85 19.20 -29.55
C ASN A 692 -14.70 19.30 -31.08
N THR A 693 -15.80 19.45 -31.81
CA THR A 693 -15.77 19.61 -33.27
C THR A 693 -15.13 20.93 -33.68
N TRP A 694 -15.41 22.03 -32.96
CA TRP A 694 -14.76 23.33 -33.13
C TRP A 694 -13.26 23.24 -32.91
N SER A 695 -12.83 22.76 -31.75
CA SER A 695 -11.41 22.54 -31.42
C SER A 695 -10.71 21.67 -32.46
N ASN A 696 -11.36 20.58 -32.89
CA ASN A 696 -10.84 19.69 -33.94
C ASN A 696 -10.71 20.37 -35.30
N TYR A 697 -11.67 21.21 -35.68
CA TYR A 697 -11.63 21.96 -36.94
C TYR A 697 -10.46 22.94 -36.93
N PHE A 698 -10.35 23.77 -35.88
CA PHE A 698 -9.26 24.72 -35.74
C PHE A 698 -7.91 24.01 -35.72
N ARG A 699 -7.74 22.96 -34.92
CA ARG A 699 -6.49 22.19 -34.85
C ARG A 699 -6.08 21.61 -36.21
N LYS A 700 -7.02 21.05 -36.99
CA LYS A 700 -6.72 20.50 -38.33
C LYS A 700 -6.25 21.60 -39.27
N SER A 701 -6.92 22.75 -39.23
CA SER A 701 -6.58 23.94 -40.02
C SER A 701 -5.22 24.51 -39.64
N PHE A 702 -4.96 24.66 -38.34
CA PHE A 702 -3.68 25.09 -37.78
C PHE A 702 -2.54 24.14 -38.20
N PHE A 703 -2.74 22.83 -38.05
CA PHE A 703 -1.76 21.83 -38.49
C PHE A 703 -1.44 21.94 -39.98
N LYS A 704 -2.48 22.12 -40.83
CA LYS A 704 -2.31 22.14 -42.29
C LYS A 704 -1.62 23.42 -42.78
N ASN A 705 -1.97 24.56 -42.21
CA ASN A 705 -1.64 25.87 -42.77
C ASN A 705 -0.52 26.60 -42.01
N ILE A 706 -0.43 26.41 -40.69
CA ILE A 706 0.59 27.07 -39.85
C ILE A 706 1.75 26.12 -39.59
N TRP A 707 1.48 24.97 -38.96
CA TRP A 707 2.54 24.03 -38.56
C TRP A 707 3.33 23.48 -39.76
N ARG A 708 2.65 23.08 -40.84
CA ARG A 708 3.34 22.61 -42.05
C ARG A 708 4.14 23.70 -42.76
N LEU A 709 3.67 24.95 -42.71
CA LEU A 709 4.40 26.09 -43.27
C LEU A 709 5.68 26.31 -42.47
N GLN A 710 5.58 26.40 -41.14
CA GLN A 710 6.74 26.50 -40.25
C GLN A 710 7.75 25.38 -40.51
N CYS A 711 7.30 24.11 -40.59
CA CYS A 711 8.22 22.99 -40.88
C CYS A 711 8.97 23.14 -42.21
N LYS A 712 8.31 23.65 -43.26
CA LYS A 712 8.93 23.85 -44.57
C LYS A 712 9.99 24.95 -44.51
N VAL A 713 9.63 26.10 -43.93
CA VAL A 713 10.54 27.25 -43.78
C VAL A 713 11.73 26.89 -42.89
N LEU A 714 11.50 26.13 -41.80
CA LEU A 714 12.58 25.64 -40.96
C LEU A 714 13.56 24.74 -41.73
N ILE A 715 13.07 23.82 -42.57
CA ILE A 715 13.94 22.97 -43.39
C ILE A 715 14.79 23.80 -44.35
N GLU A 716 14.22 24.84 -44.95
CA GLU A 716 14.95 25.76 -45.83
C GLU A 716 15.98 26.57 -45.04
N ALA A 717 15.60 27.15 -43.90
CA ALA A 717 16.51 27.89 -43.04
C ALA A 717 17.66 27.02 -42.54
N GLU A 718 17.41 25.77 -42.16
CA GLU A 718 18.45 24.81 -41.78
C GLU A 718 19.47 24.57 -42.90
N LYS A 719 19.03 24.51 -44.18
CA LYS A 719 19.95 24.39 -45.32
C LYS A 719 20.84 25.63 -45.45
N HIS A 720 20.28 26.83 -45.30
CA HIS A 720 21.05 28.08 -45.34
C HIS A 720 22.08 28.17 -44.20
N HIS A 721 21.75 27.62 -43.03
CA HIS A 721 22.68 27.53 -41.89
C HIS A 721 23.64 26.33 -41.98
N GLY A 722 23.68 25.60 -43.10
CA GLY A 722 24.55 24.44 -43.28
C GLY A 722 24.21 23.23 -42.39
N ILE A 723 23.02 23.19 -41.78
CA ILE A 723 22.61 22.14 -40.85
C ILE A 723 22.17 20.89 -41.63
N THR A 724 23.01 19.86 -41.60
CA THR A 724 22.73 18.58 -42.27
C THR A 724 21.99 17.57 -41.38
N ASN A 725 21.28 16.61 -41.98
CA ASN A 725 20.67 15.49 -41.25
C ASN A 725 21.71 14.67 -40.44
N ARG A 726 22.96 14.62 -40.90
CA ARG A 726 24.05 13.94 -40.18
C ARG A 726 24.37 14.66 -38.87
N MET A 727 24.41 15.99 -38.87
CA MET A 727 24.61 16.81 -37.66
C MET A 727 23.49 16.57 -36.64
N LYS A 728 22.23 16.59 -37.10
CA LYS A 728 21.06 16.34 -36.24
C LYS A 728 21.05 14.96 -35.57
N ARG A 729 21.62 13.94 -36.24
CA ARG A 729 21.68 12.55 -35.76
C ARG A 729 22.93 12.23 -34.94
N LYS A 730 23.97 13.08 -34.99
CA LYS A 730 25.21 12.88 -34.25
C LYS A 730 24.87 12.95 -32.76
N ARG A 731 25.25 11.91 -32.01
CA ARG A 731 25.08 11.91 -30.56
C ARG A 731 26.18 12.77 -29.97
N ASP A 732 25.82 13.77 -29.18
CA ASP A 732 26.74 14.26 -28.17
C ASP A 732 27.08 13.10 -27.24
N ARG A 733 28.34 12.64 -27.28
CA ARG A 733 28.89 11.79 -26.24
C ARG A 733 28.88 12.66 -24.98
N LYS A 734 27.93 12.39 -24.08
CA LYS A 734 28.02 12.82 -22.69
C LYS A 734 28.95 11.87 -21.96
#